data_AF-A0A934K6G1-F1
#
_entry.id   AF-A0A934K6G1-F1
#
_cell.length_a   1.000
_cell.length_b   1.000
_cell.length_c   1.000
_cell.angle_alpha   90.00
_cell.angle_beta   90.00
_cell.angle_gamma   90.00
#
_symmetry.space_group_name_H-M   'P 1'
#
loop_
_entity.id
_entity.type
_entity.pdbx_description
1 polymer ?
#
loop_
_entity_poly.entity_id
_entity_poly.type
_entity_poly.pdbx_seq_one_letter_code
_entity_poly.pdbx_strand_id
1 'polypeptide(L)'
;MRRAVLDSSAELFGRPRAARPWLSVVIPAYNEERRLPATLERVLDYLRPRGDPFEVIVVDDGSSDETSAVARAAGSEVRVVEIPHTGKGGAVRAGVLASRGELVLVTDADLPTPIDDLRQLIVEVESGSGLAVGSRRLASSSIEVEQPIHRRVMGKVFSLLVQLLVLRGVQDTQCGFKLFRGELAREVFSLAQVDGFAFDVEAILLARQLGARVSEVPVRWYDGPQSHVRAVRDSLAMFVELLAIRRRSRGARRLPTGLAVLGRSRAAAEPAPEARSPELARIFWLALAAYLAAGAFLVIHEHLLAGDTYSRVAIAHRILFSRDPHLAAIGFVWSPLPILALLPLVPLSSIWPSLTTDAFSASIVSAVCMAAAAREVAAFLRDMEVRRRDRWLLTLAFAAHPLVVLYAANGMSEAMFLLFLLMAARRLAGWLRTGNLALGTGAALALGAAYLARYEALAAAGATVGLVALSTYRRSPGSVRQRFGQAMCDTAMIAGPVTVVFASLALASWAITGNPVEQITSAYGNSAQLRVWSSSSAPPGAAAYMALAGGQVLILEPFIVLVTALAVLRAWMYGSRAATLAVVGMVGGAFTFMFWSNAHGAVDHQLRYLITAVPLSVLAAGSALARGAVRPNRRAQVRRVAARAGVPGLPGLLRRRAPLVVGAATLLMVGFALPVSAYEMMSPAFNPSESVVIRASVGAQTPAERKAMQRFRTERQIAADLDALELPPGTVLVDDFLGFAVPLNSQNPRQFAITSDRDFQAVLADPGGASVRYVLVPEPTNLGLLDAVNRQYPKLYASGGGMATLVKEYANQSDVPPAHWRLYELLPETGG
;
A
#
# COMPACT_ATOMS: atom_id res chain seq x y z
N MET A 1 -35.72 -20.37 57.82
CA MET A 1 -36.48 -19.56 56.83
C MET A 1 -35.86 -19.66 55.42
N ARG A 2 -35.70 -20.89 54.90
CA ARG A 2 -35.14 -21.19 53.56
C ARG A 2 -35.72 -22.52 53.02
N ARG A 3 -37.06 -22.62 52.93
CA ARG A 3 -37.73 -23.83 52.42
C ARG A 3 -39.11 -23.58 51.77
N ALA A 4 -39.36 -22.36 51.26
CA ALA A 4 -40.67 -21.97 50.74
C ALA A 4 -40.63 -21.30 49.34
N VAL A 5 -39.61 -21.56 48.52
CA VAL A 5 -39.48 -20.97 47.17
C VAL A 5 -39.25 -22.03 46.08
N LEU A 6 -39.33 -23.32 46.39
CA LEU A 6 -39.06 -24.40 45.41
C LEU A 6 -40.29 -25.19 44.93
N ASP A 7 -41.50 -24.90 45.41
CA ASP A 7 -42.70 -25.69 45.06
C ASP A 7 -43.70 -24.98 44.13
N SER A 8 -43.40 -23.80 43.58
CA SER A 8 -44.33 -23.07 42.69
C SER A 8 -44.00 -23.15 41.19
N SER A 9 -43.17 -24.09 40.76
CA SER A 9 -42.74 -24.22 39.35
C SER A 9 -43.34 -25.42 38.60
N ALA A 10 -44.09 -26.29 39.28
CA ALA A 10 -44.46 -27.61 38.75
C ALA A 10 -45.77 -27.66 37.95
N GLU A 11 -46.59 -26.60 37.91
CA GLU A 11 -47.93 -26.64 37.29
C GLU A 11 -48.10 -25.82 35.99
N LEU A 12 -47.03 -25.30 35.40
CA LEU A 12 -47.12 -24.45 34.19
C LEU A 12 -46.72 -25.13 32.86
N PHE A 13 -46.35 -26.41 32.85
CA PHE A 13 -45.93 -27.09 31.62
C PHE A 13 -46.62 -28.45 31.43
N GLY A 14 -47.81 -28.40 30.82
CA GLY A 14 -48.47 -29.56 30.24
C GLY A 14 -47.72 -30.11 29.01
N ARG A 15 -47.49 -31.44 29.06
CA ARG A 15 -46.99 -32.38 28.04
C ARG A 15 -45.49 -32.31 27.66
N PRO A 16 -44.78 -33.47 27.63
CA PRO A 16 -43.37 -33.53 27.27
C PRO A 16 -43.19 -33.19 25.78
N ARG A 17 -42.56 -32.05 25.49
CA ARG A 17 -41.87 -31.86 24.20
C ARG A 17 -40.83 -32.98 24.12
N ALA A 18 -40.86 -33.79 23.06
CA ALA A 18 -39.72 -34.66 22.75
C ALA A 18 -38.43 -33.84 22.89
N ALA A 19 -37.49 -34.30 23.72
CA ALA A 19 -36.31 -33.54 24.10
C ALA A 19 -35.60 -33.04 22.83
N ARG A 20 -35.48 -31.72 22.69
CA ARG A 20 -34.77 -31.12 21.56
C ARG A 20 -33.31 -31.59 21.62
N PRO A 21 -32.69 -31.99 20.49
CA PRO A 21 -31.27 -32.29 20.47
C PRO A 21 -30.48 -31.08 20.97
N TRP A 22 -29.46 -31.32 21.78
CA TRP A 22 -28.49 -30.30 22.15
C TRP A 22 -27.67 -29.87 20.94
N LEU A 23 -27.25 -30.83 20.10
CA LEU A 23 -26.43 -30.59 18.91
C LEU A 23 -27.02 -31.26 17.66
N SER A 24 -27.10 -30.51 16.56
CA SER A 24 -27.22 -31.06 15.22
C SER A 24 -25.88 -30.92 14.48
N VAL A 25 -25.33 -32.02 13.98
CA VAL A 25 -24.14 -32.01 13.11
C VAL A 25 -24.60 -32.15 11.66
N VAL A 26 -24.35 -31.14 10.83
CA VAL A 26 -24.72 -31.12 9.41
C VAL A 26 -23.49 -31.41 8.57
N ILE A 27 -23.56 -32.46 7.75
CA ILE A 27 -22.48 -32.95 6.89
C ILE A 27 -22.98 -32.98 5.43
N PRO A 28 -22.58 -32.03 4.56
CA PRO A 28 -22.86 -32.11 3.14
C PRO A 28 -21.98 -33.19 2.48
N ALA A 29 -22.57 -34.03 1.65
CA ALA A 29 -21.89 -35.15 0.98
C ALA A 29 -22.25 -35.19 -0.51
N TYR A 30 -21.26 -35.43 -1.37
CA TYR A 30 -21.44 -35.65 -2.81
C TYR A 30 -20.38 -36.63 -3.31
N ASN A 31 -20.81 -37.85 -3.67
CA ASN A 31 -19.94 -38.97 -4.02
C ASN A 31 -18.86 -39.28 -2.95
N GLU A 32 -19.32 -39.50 -1.71
CA GLU A 32 -18.49 -39.69 -0.51
C GLU A 32 -18.58 -41.12 0.06
N GLU A 33 -19.05 -42.12 -0.71
CA GLU A 33 -19.30 -43.50 -0.23
C GLU A 33 -18.09 -44.11 0.54
N ARG A 34 -16.87 -43.72 0.14
CA ARG A 34 -15.62 -44.29 0.69
C ARG A 34 -15.14 -43.58 1.96
N ARG A 35 -15.41 -42.28 2.10
CA ARG A 35 -14.88 -41.46 3.20
C ARG A 35 -15.89 -41.28 4.33
N LEU A 36 -17.17 -41.19 3.98
CA LEU A 36 -18.24 -40.89 4.92
C LEU A 36 -18.36 -41.89 6.09
N PRO A 37 -18.20 -43.23 5.92
CA PRO A 37 -18.35 -44.17 7.03
C PRO A 37 -17.38 -43.90 8.20
N ALA A 38 -16.10 -43.69 7.90
CA ALA A 38 -15.08 -43.40 8.92
C ALA A 38 -15.31 -42.05 9.60
N THR A 39 -15.84 -41.07 8.85
CA THR A 39 -16.25 -39.76 9.41
C THR A 39 -17.41 -39.91 10.38
N LEU A 40 -18.45 -40.67 10.01
CA LEU A 40 -19.61 -40.90 10.87
C LEU A 40 -19.23 -41.68 12.13
N GLU A 41 -18.39 -42.71 12.01
CA GLU A 41 -17.86 -43.46 13.16
C GLU A 41 -17.17 -42.53 14.16
N ARG A 42 -16.23 -41.68 13.71
CA ARG A 42 -15.54 -40.71 14.58
C ARG A 42 -16.48 -39.71 15.25
N VAL A 43 -17.48 -39.20 14.52
CA VAL A 43 -18.45 -38.26 15.10
C VAL A 43 -19.31 -38.96 16.16
N LEU A 44 -19.79 -40.16 15.88
CA LEU A 44 -20.62 -40.93 16.81
C LEU A 44 -19.84 -41.33 18.06
N ASP A 45 -18.60 -41.82 17.91
CA ASP A 45 -17.72 -42.20 19.02
C ASP A 45 -17.37 -41.01 19.93
N TYR A 46 -17.31 -39.81 19.36
CA TYR A 46 -17.06 -38.59 20.13
C TYR A 46 -18.29 -38.08 20.87
N LEU A 47 -19.49 -38.26 20.32
CA LEU A 47 -20.74 -37.71 20.86
C LEU A 47 -21.46 -38.66 21.81
N ARG A 48 -21.52 -39.97 21.53
CA ARG A 48 -22.22 -40.96 22.36
C ARG A 48 -21.78 -40.97 23.83
N PRO A 49 -20.48 -40.89 24.17
CA PRO A 49 -20.04 -40.91 25.57
C PRO A 49 -20.46 -39.68 26.37
N ARG A 50 -20.89 -38.58 25.73
CA ARG A 50 -21.34 -37.36 26.43
C ARG A 50 -22.70 -37.50 27.07
N GLY A 51 -23.57 -38.37 26.54
CA GLY A 51 -24.93 -38.58 27.03
C GLY A 51 -25.95 -37.48 26.68
N ASP A 52 -25.52 -36.37 26.06
CA ASP A 52 -26.42 -35.32 25.56
C ASP A 52 -27.15 -35.78 24.28
N PRO A 53 -28.45 -35.50 24.12
CA PRO A 53 -29.16 -35.82 22.88
C PRO A 53 -28.56 -35.09 21.68
N PHE A 54 -28.22 -35.80 20.61
CA PHE A 54 -27.70 -35.21 19.37
C PHE A 54 -28.34 -35.83 18.13
N GLU A 55 -28.21 -35.16 16.98
CA GLU A 55 -28.54 -35.74 15.67
C GLU A 55 -27.43 -35.43 14.67
N VAL A 56 -27.18 -36.35 13.73
CA VAL A 56 -26.29 -36.14 12.59
C VAL A 56 -27.14 -36.11 11.33
N ILE A 57 -27.04 -35.03 10.56
CA ILE A 57 -27.79 -34.83 9.32
C ILE A 57 -26.79 -34.88 8.17
N VAL A 58 -26.76 -36.00 7.47
CA VAL A 58 -26.02 -36.13 6.21
C VAL A 58 -26.91 -35.60 5.09
N VAL A 59 -26.41 -34.65 4.32
CA VAL A 59 -27.13 -34.10 3.16
C VAL A 59 -26.47 -34.60 1.89
N ASP A 60 -27.15 -35.48 1.16
CA ASP A 60 -26.68 -36.00 -0.12
C ASP A 60 -27.08 -35.04 -1.25
N ASP A 61 -26.09 -34.37 -1.86
CA ASP A 61 -26.24 -33.39 -2.93
C ASP A 61 -26.35 -34.07 -4.32
N GLY A 62 -27.21 -35.09 -4.41
CA GLY A 62 -27.48 -35.82 -5.64
C GLY A 62 -26.34 -36.73 -6.10
N SER A 63 -25.74 -37.49 -5.18
CA SER A 63 -24.67 -38.45 -5.47
C SER A 63 -25.10 -39.52 -6.48
N SER A 64 -24.13 -40.02 -7.23
CA SER A 64 -24.28 -41.13 -8.19
C SER A 64 -23.75 -42.46 -7.65
N ASP A 65 -23.25 -42.47 -6.41
CA ASP A 65 -22.68 -43.61 -5.70
C ASP A 65 -23.54 -44.00 -4.48
N GLU A 66 -23.05 -44.92 -3.64
CA GLU A 66 -23.82 -45.44 -2.49
C GLU A 66 -23.78 -44.53 -1.23
N THR A 67 -23.44 -43.23 -1.37
CA THR A 67 -23.30 -42.27 -0.26
C THR A 67 -24.50 -42.27 0.69
N SER A 68 -25.72 -42.19 0.17
CA SER A 68 -26.93 -42.20 0.99
C SER A 68 -27.18 -43.54 1.68
N ALA A 69 -26.83 -44.66 1.05
CA ALA A 69 -27.00 -45.99 1.63
C ALA A 69 -26.05 -46.19 2.82
N VAL A 70 -24.78 -45.84 2.67
CA VAL A 70 -23.79 -45.96 3.75
C VAL A 70 -24.09 -45.02 4.92
N ALA A 71 -24.64 -43.83 4.65
CA ALA A 71 -25.05 -42.89 5.69
C ALA A 71 -26.22 -43.40 6.54
N ARG A 72 -27.23 -44.03 5.91
CA ARG A 72 -28.38 -44.63 6.61
C ARG A 72 -27.98 -45.80 7.50
N ALA A 73 -26.92 -46.53 7.12
CA ALA A 73 -26.43 -47.68 7.86
C ALA A 73 -25.62 -47.31 9.12
N ALA A 74 -25.22 -46.04 9.29
CA ALA A 74 -24.26 -45.64 10.32
C ALA A 74 -24.82 -45.58 11.75
N GLY A 75 -26.13 -45.36 11.93
CA GLY A 75 -26.75 -45.35 13.25
C GLY A 75 -28.13 -44.70 13.30
N SER A 76 -28.86 -44.95 14.39
CA SER A 76 -30.22 -44.39 14.62
C SER A 76 -30.25 -42.87 14.77
N GLU A 77 -29.12 -42.29 15.15
CA GLU A 77 -28.89 -40.85 15.35
C GLU A 77 -28.59 -40.13 14.03
N VAL A 78 -28.33 -40.88 12.94
CA VAL A 78 -27.99 -40.38 11.63
C VAL A 78 -29.25 -40.31 10.75
N ARG A 79 -29.50 -39.14 10.17
CA ARG A 79 -30.58 -38.90 9.23
C ARG A 79 -30.02 -38.41 7.91
N VAL A 80 -30.54 -38.96 6.81
CA VAL A 80 -30.16 -38.54 5.45
C VAL A 80 -31.22 -37.60 4.88
N VAL A 81 -30.77 -36.52 4.25
CA VAL A 81 -31.58 -35.59 3.46
C VAL A 81 -31.03 -35.60 2.04
N GLU A 82 -31.80 -36.14 1.11
CA GLU A 82 -31.44 -36.16 -0.32
C GLU A 82 -31.99 -34.92 -1.02
N ILE A 83 -31.15 -34.24 -1.80
CA ILE A 83 -31.53 -33.09 -2.62
C ILE A 83 -31.01 -33.25 -4.05
N PRO A 84 -31.61 -32.58 -5.05
CA PRO A 84 -30.99 -32.45 -6.36
C PRO A 84 -29.63 -31.75 -6.26
N HIS A 85 -28.71 -32.06 -7.18
CA HIS A 85 -27.38 -31.46 -7.18
C HIS A 85 -27.45 -29.93 -7.35
N THR A 86 -27.19 -29.20 -6.26
CA THR A 86 -27.28 -27.73 -6.19
C THR A 86 -25.95 -27.10 -5.79
N GLY A 87 -25.01 -27.88 -5.27
CA GLY A 87 -23.73 -27.42 -4.77
C GLY A 87 -23.68 -27.36 -3.24
N LYS A 88 -22.44 -27.26 -2.71
CA LYS A 88 -22.16 -27.36 -1.27
C LYS A 88 -22.99 -26.40 -0.40
N GLY A 89 -23.17 -25.15 -0.82
CA GLY A 89 -23.97 -24.17 -0.11
C GLY A 89 -25.46 -24.54 -0.06
N GLY A 90 -25.98 -25.11 -1.14
CA GLY A 90 -27.35 -25.65 -1.21
C GLY A 90 -27.54 -26.82 -0.24
N ALA A 91 -26.59 -27.76 -0.23
CA ALA A 91 -26.59 -28.90 0.69
C ALA A 91 -26.52 -28.45 2.17
N VAL A 92 -25.59 -27.55 2.51
CA VAL A 92 -25.49 -27.01 3.87
C VAL A 92 -26.79 -26.29 4.27
N ARG A 93 -27.37 -25.47 3.38
CA ARG A 93 -28.64 -24.79 3.65
C ARG A 93 -29.75 -25.78 3.95
N ALA A 94 -29.92 -26.83 3.13
CA ALA A 94 -30.95 -27.84 3.33
C ALA A 94 -30.78 -28.56 4.69
N GLY A 95 -29.55 -28.96 5.04
CA GLY A 95 -29.25 -29.60 6.31
C GLY A 95 -29.48 -28.71 7.53
N VAL A 96 -29.04 -27.45 7.47
CA VAL A 96 -29.25 -26.48 8.56
C VAL A 96 -30.74 -26.18 8.74
N LEU A 97 -31.51 -26.02 7.67
CA LEU A 97 -32.95 -25.81 7.77
C LEU A 97 -33.70 -27.04 8.30
N ALA A 98 -33.17 -28.25 8.07
CA ALA A 98 -33.71 -29.49 8.62
C ALA A 98 -33.30 -29.75 10.08
N SER A 99 -32.34 -28.99 10.64
CA SER A 99 -31.80 -29.19 11.99
C SER A 99 -32.78 -28.81 13.10
N ARG A 100 -32.75 -29.55 14.21
CA ARG A 100 -33.57 -29.31 15.41
C ARG A 100 -32.77 -28.93 16.64
N GLY A 101 -31.44 -28.98 16.54
CA GLY A 101 -30.50 -28.74 17.63
C GLY A 101 -30.54 -27.33 18.19
N GLU A 102 -30.22 -27.21 19.49
CA GLU A 102 -29.91 -25.94 20.14
C GLU A 102 -28.62 -25.33 19.60
N LEU A 103 -27.65 -26.18 19.25
CA LEU A 103 -26.43 -25.84 18.52
C LEU A 103 -26.45 -26.56 17.16
N VAL A 104 -25.90 -25.90 16.15
CA VAL A 104 -25.77 -26.48 14.80
C VAL A 104 -24.32 -26.37 14.36
N LEU A 105 -23.66 -27.52 14.26
CA LEU A 105 -22.31 -27.65 13.71
C LEU A 105 -22.42 -27.96 12.23
N VAL A 106 -21.77 -27.17 11.38
CA VAL A 106 -21.49 -27.53 9.99
C VAL A 106 -20.06 -28.06 9.94
N THR A 107 -19.85 -29.21 9.28
CA THR A 107 -18.53 -29.80 9.07
C THR A 107 -18.48 -30.55 7.74
N ASP A 108 -17.29 -30.70 7.16
CA ASP A 108 -17.08 -31.40 5.89
C ASP A 108 -17.08 -32.93 6.06
N ALA A 109 -17.43 -33.66 4.99
CA ALA A 109 -17.55 -35.12 4.98
C ALA A 109 -16.21 -35.86 5.17
N ASP A 110 -15.09 -35.19 4.93
CA ASP A 110 -13.73 -35.71 5.11
C ASP A 110 -13.11 -35.34 6.48
N LEU A 111 -13.83 -34.59 7.34
CA LEU A 111 -13.36 -34.12 8.65
C LEU A 111 -11.92 -33.59 8.64
N PRO A 112 -11.61 -32.58 7.82
CA PRO A 112 -10.26 -32.01 7.77
C PRO A 112 -9.94 -31.28 9.08
N THR A 113 -10.95 -30.92 9.87
CA THR A 113 -10.81 -30.52 11.27
C THR A 113 -11.38 -31.64 12.16
N PRO A 114 -10.60 -32.17 13.13
CA PRO A 114 -11.07 -33.19 14.04
C PRO A 114 -12.29 -32.74 14.84
N ILE A 115 -13.24 -33.66 15.05
CA ILE A 115 -14.44 -33.41 15.85
C ILE A 115 -14.10 -33.01 17.30
N ASP A 116 -12.93 -33.41 17.80
CA ASP A 116 -12.41 -33.01 19.12
C ASP A 116 -12.37 -31.50 19.36
N ASP A 117 -12.08 -30.73 18.31
CA ASP A 117 -11.95 -29.27 18.39
C ASP A 117 -13.30 -28.58 18.59
N LEU A 118 -14.43 -29.32 18.49
CA LEU A 118 -15.77 -28.82 18.82
C LEU A 118 -15.85 -28.20 20.22
N ARG A 119 -15.08 -28.71 21.21
CA ARG A 119 -15.06 -28.14 22.58
C ARG A 119 -14.71 -26.65 22.57
N GLN A 120 -13.76 -26.25 21.73
CA GLN A 120 -13.29 -24.86 21.68
C GLN A 120 -14.36 -23.94 21.07
N LEU A 121 -15.09 -24.43 20.07
CA LEU A 121 -16.19 -23.69 19.45
C LEU A 121 -17.37 -23.53 20.42
N ILE A 122 -17.69 -24.58 21.20
CA ILE A 122 -18.76 -24.53 22.21
C ILE A 122 -18.46 -23.44 23.25
N VAL A 123 -17.24 -23.40 23.78
CA VAL A 123 -16.81 -22.39 24.76
C VAL A 123 -17.08 -20.96 24.26
N GLU A 124 -16.78 -20.68 22.99
CA GLU A 124 -17.02 -19.36 22.41
C GLU A 124 -18.51 -19.05 22.17
N VAL A 125 -19.32 -20.03 21.79
CA VAL A 125 -20.76 -19.83 21.61
C VAL A 125 -21.46 -19.65 22.97
N GLU A 126 -21.03 -20.38 23.98
CA GLU A 126 -21.51 -20.25 25.36
C GLU A 126 -21.07 -18.94 26.00
N SER A 127 -19.88 -18.43 25.67
CA SER A 127 -19.38 -17.11 26.13
C SER A 127 -20.13 -15.91 25.52
N GLY A 128 -21.11 -16.18 24.65
CA GLY A 128 -22.02 -15.18 24.08
C GLY A 128 -21.77 -14.90 22.60
N SER A 129 -20.97 -15.71 21.89
CA SER A 129 -20.91 -15.66 20.43
C SER A 129 -22.16 -16.32 19.83
N GLY A 130 -22.69 -15.74 18.75
CA GLY A 130 -23.76 -16.38 17.99
C GLY A 130 -23.22 -17.41 17.00
N LEU A 131 -21.98 -17.20 16.55
CA LEU A 131 -21.26 -18.06 15.60
C LEU A 131 -19.77 -18.13 15.99
N ALA A 132 -19.25 -19.35 16.11
CA ALA A 132 -17.83 -19.63 16.22
C ALA A 132 -17.32 -20.31 14.93
N VAL A 133 -16.28 -19.75 14.32
CA VAL A 133 -15.67 -20.23 13.07
C VAL A 133 -14.30 -20.81 13.38
N GLY A 134 -14.06 -22.07 13.03
CA GLY A 134 -12.71 -22.64 13.07
C GLY A 134 -11.78 -21.86 12.12
N SER A 135 -10.55 -21.59 12.52
CA SER A 135 -9.60 -20.80 11.75
C SER A 135 -8.26 -21.51 11.66
N ARG A 136 -7.75 -21.69 10.44
CA ARG A 136 -6.43 -22.24 10.15
C ARG A 136 -5.32 -21.18 10.19
N ARG A 137 -5.70 -19.93 10.42
CA ARG A 137 -4.85 -18.74 10.21
C ARG A 137 -4.47 -18.01 11.48
N LEU A 138 -5.01 -18.44 12.61
CA LEU A 138 -4.58 -17.95 13.91
C LEU A 138 -3.22 -18.56 14.26
N ALA A 139 -2.37 -17.80 14.96
CA ALA A 139 -1.01 -18.22 15.29
C ALA A 139 -0.94 -19.52 16.12
N SER A 140 -2.02 -19.86 16.83
CA SER A 140 -2.15 -21.07 17.64
C SER A 140 -2.74 -22.27 16.89
N SER A 141 -3.01 -22.14 15.58
CA SER A 141 -3.55 -23.24 14.75
C SER A 141 -2.40 -24.14 14.30
N SER A 142 -2.58 -25.46 14.32
CA SER A 142 -1.60 -26.40 13.78
C SER A 142 -2.08 -26.98 12.45
N ILE A 143 -1.22 -26.87 11.44
CA ILE A 143 -1.42 -27.47 10.10
C ILE A 143 -0.50 -28.67 10.05
N GLU A 144 -1.07 -29.88 10.09
CA GLU A 144 -0.29 -31.11 10.23
C GLU A 144 0.27 -31.62 8.89
N VAL A 145 -0.36 -31.22 7.77
CA VAL A 145 0.11 -31.50 6.40
C VAL A 145 0.02 -30.23 5.55
N GLU A 146 1.13 -29.81 4.95
CA GLU A 146 1.20 -28.56 4.17
C GLU A 146 0.51 -28.67 2.80
N GLN A 147 -0.34 -27.69 2.48
CA GLN A 147 -0.93 -27.54 1.15
C GLN A 147 0.12 -27.12 0.08
N PRO A 148 -0.07 -27.50 -1.20
CA PRO A 148 0.71 -26.97 -2.32
C PRO A 148 0.74 -25.44 -2.38
N ILE A 149 1.89 -24.87 -2.76
CA ILE A 149 2.14 -23.40 -2.76
C ILE A 149 1.05 -22.63 -3.51
N HIS A 150 0.63 -23.11 -4.68
CA HIS A 150 -0.39 -22.45 -5.50
C HIS A 150 -1.74 -22.34 -4.76
N ARG A 151 -2.18 -23.38 -4.04
CA ARG A 151 -3.43 -23.34 -3.24
C ARG A 151 -3.33 -22.38 -2.06
N ARG A 152 -2.17 -22.31 -1.40
CA ARG A 152 -1.92 -21.35 -0.31
C ARG A 152 -2.00 -19.91 -0.81
N VAL A 153 -1.38 -19.61 -1.96
CA VAL A 153 -1.43 -18.27 -2.57
C VAL A 153 -2.86 -17.93 -2.97
N MET A 154 -3.58 -18.83 -3.62
CA MET A 154 -4.98 -18.61 -4.02
C MET A 154 -5.89 -18.35 -2.81
N GLY A 155 -5.78 -19.14 -1.74
CA GLY A 155 -6.54 -18.93 -0.51
C GLY A 155 -6.22 -17.58 0.16
N LYS A 156 -4.95 -17.14 0.12
CA LYS A 156 -4.54 -15.80 0.61
C LYS A 156 -5.14 -14.69 -0.24
N VAL A 157 -5.08 -14.80 -1.56
CA VAL A 157 -5.66 -13.83 -2.50
C VAL A 157 -7.18 -13.75 -2.33
N PHE A 158 -7.87 -14.90 -2.27
CA PHE A 158 -9.32 -14.92 -2.09
C PHE A 158 -9.74 -14.30 -0.76
N SER A 159 -9.07 -14.63 0.34
CA SER A 159 -9.35 -14.01 1.63
C SER A 159 -9.04 -12.52 1.64
N LEU A 160 -7.97 -12.07 0.97
CA LEU A 160 -7.72 -10.64 0.77
C LEU A 160 -8.90 -9.98 0.03
N LEU A 161 -9.43 -10.61 -1.01
CA LEU A 161 -10.61 -10.11 -1.73
C LEU A 161 -11.85 -10.08 -0.83
N VAL A 162 -12.12 -11.13 -0.04
CA VAL A 162 -13.24 -11.16 0.93
C VAL A 162 -13.10 -10.03 1.95
N GLN A 163 -11.90 -9.84 2.51
CA GLN A 163 -11.59 -8.78 3.46
C GLN A 163 -11.75 -7.38 2.84
N LEU A 164 -11.36 -7.20 1.58
CA LEU A 164 -11.51 -5.91 0.91
C LEU A 164 -12.98 -5.61 0.53
N LEU A 165 -13.69 -6.62 0.03
CA LEU A 165 -14.97 -6.47 -0.66
C LEU A 165 -16.20 -6.75 0.22
N VAL A 166 -16.18 -7.71 1.15
CA VAL A 166 -17.41 -8.17 1.82
C VAL A 166 -17.28 -8.15 3.34
N LEU A 167 -16.37 -8.93 3.92
CA LEU A 167 -16.28 -9.22 5.35
C LEU A 167 -14.88 -8.95 5.90
N ARG A 168 -14.73 -7.81 6.61
CA ARG A 168 -13.48 -7.48 7.32
C ARG A 168 -13.43 -8.14 8.70
N GLY A 169 -12.26 -8.61 9.11
CA GLY A 169 -12.02 -9.10 10.48
C GLY A 169 -12.48 -10.53 10.75
N VAL A 170 -12.65 -11.37 9.71
CA VAL A 170 -12.67 -12.84 9.85
C VAL A 170 -11.63 -13.40 8.90
N GLN A 171 -10.49 -13.85 9.41
CA GLN A 171 -9.32 -14.23 8.62
C GLN A 171 -9.58 -15.49 7.77
N ASP A 172 -10.31 -16.46 8.33
CA ASP A 172 -10.60 -17.73 7.67
C ASP A 172 -12.11 -17.98 7.53
N THR A 173 -12.72 -17.33 6.53
CA THR A 173 -14.15 -17.56 6.26
C THR A 173 -14.44 -18.94 5.70
N GLN A 174 -13.46 -19.59 5.06
CA GLN A 174 -13.66 -20.81 4.25
C GLN A 174 -13.37 -22.11 5.01
N CYS A 175 -13.17 -22.06 6.32
CA CYS A 175 -13.03 -23.27 7.11
C CYS A 175 -14.41 -23.93 7.27
N GLY A 176 -14.58 -25.17 6.81
CA GLY A 176 -15.86 -25.88 6.85
C GLY A 176 -16.40 -26.17 8.26
N PHE A 177 -15.59 -25.95 9.31
CA PHE A 177 -15.93 -26.23 10.70
C PHE A 177 -16.50 -24.99 11.40
N LYS A 178 -17.83 -24.91 11.52
CA LYS A 178 -18.56 -23.73 12.04
C LYS A 178 -19.70 -24.12 12.97
N LEU A 179 -19.72 -23.53 14.17
CA LEU A 179 -20.77 -23.78 15.17
C LEU A 179 -21.66 -22.55 15.34
N PHE A 180 -22.95 -22.73 15.15
CA PHE A 180 -23.97 -21.71 15.31
C PHE A 180 -24.85 -22.00 16.52
N ARG A 181 -25.41 -20.94 17.13
CA ARG A 181 -26.67 -21.09 17.85
C ARG A 181 -27.75 -21.51 16.86
N GLY A 182 -28.53 -22.54 17.18
CA GLY A 182 -29.42 -23.19 16.22
C GLY A 182 -30.49 -22.27 15.63
N GLU A 183 -31.06 -21.38 16.43
CA GLU A 183 -32.03 -20.38 15.93
C GLU A 183 -31.37 -19.40 14.95
N LEU A 184 -30.17 -18.90 15.27
CA LEU A 184 -29.39 -18.04 14.36
C LEU A 184 -29.03 -18.79 13.08
N ALA A 185 -28.62 -20.06 13.17
CA ALA A 185 -28.27 -20.86 11.99
C ALA A 185 -29.47 -20.96 11.03
N ARG A 186 -30.63 -21.36 11.53
CA ARG A 186 -31.85 -21.48 10.73
C ARG A 186 -32.28 -20.15 10.12
N GLU A 187 -32.15 -19.04 10.86
CA GLU A 187 -32.44 -17.70 10.33
C GLU A 187 -31.45 -17.28 9.23
N VAL A 188 -30.13 -17.44 9.46
CA VAL A 188 -29.08 -17.15 8.47
C VAL A 188 -29.31 -17.91 7.18
N PHE A 189 -29.53 -19.23 7.27
CA PHE A 189 -29.67 -20.08 6.10
C PHE A 189 -31.06 -19.97 5.44
N SER A 190 -32.08 -19.43 6.12
CA SER A 190 -33.35 -19.04 5.48
C SER A 190 -33.20 -17.82 4.56
N LEU A 191 -32.18 -16.98 4.79
CA LEU A 191 -31.87 -15.79 4.01
C LEU A 191 -30.74 -16.02 2.98
N ALA A 192 -29.95 -17.08 3.13
CA ALA A 192 -28.83 -17.40 2.27
C ALA A 192 -29.28 -17.85 0.87
N GLN A 193 -28.67 -17.28 -0.16
CA GLN A 193 -28.99 -17.49 -1.57
C GLN A 193 -27.82 -18.05 -2.39
N VAL A 194 -26.62 -18.13 -1.82
CA VAL A 194 -25.44 -18.67 -2.49
C VAL A 194 -25.36 -20.18 -2.28
N ASP A 195 -25.46 -20.93 -3.38
CA ASP A 195 -25.44 -22.40 -3.39
C ASP A 195 -24.04 -22.98 -3.63
N GLY A 196 -23.11 -22.17 -4.15
CA GLY A 196 -21.72 -22.57 -4.42
C GLY A 196 -20.78 -22.42 -3.21
N PHE A 197 -19.48 -22.47 -3.47
CA PHE A 197 -18.43 -22.46 -2.44
C PHE A 197 -18.30 -21.15 -1.66
N ALA A 198 -18.89 -20.04 -2.12
CA ALA A 198 -18.88 -18.77 -1.37
C ALA A 198 -19.98 -18.68 -0.29
N PHE A 199 -20.78 -19.72 -0.06
CA PHE A 199 -21.86 -19.73 0.94
C PHE A 199 -21.39 -19.32 2.34
N ASP A 200 -20.18 -19.74 2.72
CA ASP A 200 -19.59 -19.43 4.03
C ASP A 200 -19.44 -17.91 4.25
N VAL A 201 -19.08 -17.19 3.19
CA VAL A 201 -18.94 -15.73 3.21
C VAL A 201 -20.30 -15.07 3.38
N GLU A 202 -21.33 -15.58 2.71
CA GLU A 202 -22.70 -15.05 2.85
C GLU A 202 -23.27 -15.34 4.25
N ALA A 203 -23.06 -16.56 4.77
CA ALA A 203 -23.55 -16.97 6.09
C ALA A 203 -22.96 -16.12 7.22
N ILE A 204 -21.64 -15.88 7.21
CA ILE A 204 -20.97 -15.02 8.20
C ILE A 204 -21.47 -13.57 8.10
N LEU A 205 -21.74 -13.08 6.87
CA LEU A 205 -22.24 -11.73 6.65
C LEU A 205 -23.65 -11.56 7.20
N LEU A 206 -24.53 -12.52 6.91
CA LEU A 206 -25.90 -12.53 7.42
C LEU A 206 -25.93 -12.63 8.94
N ALA A 207 -25.11 -13.51 9.54
CA ALA A 207 -25.00 -13.61 11.00
C ALA A 207 -24.63 -12.26 11.64
N ARG A 208 -23.67 -11.54 11.07
CA ARG A 208 -23.31 -10.18 11.54
C ARG A 208 -24.41 -9.15 11.31
N GLN A 209 -25.14 -9.23 10.19
CA GLN A 209 -26.26 -8.33 9.91
C GLN A 209 -27.44 -8.55 10.85
N LEU A 210 -27.64 -9.79 11.31
CA LEU A 210 -28.59 -10.15 12.37
C LEU A 210 -28.09 -9.77 13.78
N GLY A 211 -26.90 -9.19 13.90
CA GLY A 211 -26.35 -8.67 15.16
C GLY A 211 -25.58 -9.68 15.99
N ALA A 212 -25.30 -10.88 15.45
CA ALA A 212 -24.53 -11.89 16.16
C ALA A 212 -23.04 -11.51 16.25
N ARG A 213 -22.43 -11.79 17.41
CA ARG A 213 -20.97 -11.80 17.57
C ARG A 213 -20.41 -13.04 16.88
N VAL A 214 -19.40 -12.83 16.03
CA VAL A 214 -18.67 -13.89 15.33
C VAL A 214 -17.25 -13.98 15.92
N SER A 215 -16.87 -15.15 16.40
CA SER A 215 -15.52 -15.45 16.92
C SER A 215 -14.77 -16.40 15.98
N GLU A 216 -13.44 -16.24 15.91
CA GLU A 216 -12.54 -17.20 15.26
C GLU A 216 -11.84 -18.04 16.33
N VAL A 217 -11.82 -19.35 16.14
CA VAL A 217 -11.25 -20.32 17.07
C VAL A 217 -10.12 -21.07 16.37
N PRO A 218 -8.91 -21.17 16.97
CA PRO A 218 -7.82 -21.91 16.36
C PRO A 218 -8.19 -23.40 16.30
N VAL A 219 -7.99 -24.03 15.15
CA VAL A 219 -8.27 -25.47 14.95
C VAL A 219 -7.08 -26.19 14.36
N ARG A 220 -7.05 -27.51 14.58
CA ARG A 220 -6.16 -28.44 13.88
C ARG A 220 -6.73 -28.74 12.50
N TRP A 221 -5.86 -28.83 11.50
CA TRP A 221 -6.30 -29.03 10.12
C TRP A 221 -5.40 -29.98 9.33
N TYR A 222 -6.04 -30.91 8.60
CA TYR A 222 -5.45 -31.97 7.79
C TYR A 222 -5.81 -31.81 6.31
N ASP A 223 -4.84 -31.87 5.40
CA ASP A 223 -5.08 -31.87 3.94
C ASP A 223 -5.24 -33.31 3.44
N GLY A 224 -6.46 -33.68 3.02
CA GLY A 224 -6.71 -34.95 2.37
C GLY A 224 -6.19 -34.97 0.91
N PRO A 225 -5.61 -36.07 0.42
CA PRO A 225 -4.96 -36.13 -0.91
C PRO A 225 -5.92 -36.02 -2.12
N GLN A 226 -7.23 -35.88 -1.92
CA GLN A 226 -8.23 -35.83 -3.00
C GLN A 226 -9.16 -34.62 -2.85
N SER A 227 -8.81 -33.52 -3.53
CA SER A 227 -9.67 -32.33 -3.58
C SER A 227 -10.49 -32.29 -4.86
N HIS A 228 -11.81 -32.14 -4.73
CA HIS A 228 -12.74 -32.00 -5.85
C HIS A 228 -12.81 -30.56 -6.41
N VAL A 229 -12.02 -29.62 -5.89
CA VAL A 229 -12.03 -28.21 -6.30
C VAL A 229 -11.15 -27.98 -7.55
N ARG A 230 -11.75 -27.50 -8.64
CA ARG A 230 -11.08 -27.13 -9.88
C ARG A 230 -10.56 -25.69 -9.77
N ALA A 231 -9.25 -25.56 -9.53
CA ALA A 231 -8.58 -24.30 -9.17
C ALA A 231 -9.03 -23.06 -9.98
N VAL A 232 -9.04 -23.11 -11.31
CA VAL A 232 -9.32 -21.92 -12.14
C VAL A 232 -10.81 -21.61 -12.24
N ARG A 233 -11.64 -22.62 -12.58
CA ARG A 233 -13.09 -22.43 -12.79
C ARG A 233 -13.78 -22.02 -11.50
N ASP A 234 -13.47 -22.68 -10.40
CA ASP A 234 -14.16 -22.44 -9.13
C ASP A 234 -13.72 -21.10 -8.53
N SER A 235 -12.47 -20.67 -8.75
CA SER A 235 -12.01 -19.34 -8.33
C SER A 235 -12.73 -18.20 -9.06
N LEU A 236 -12.98 -18.33 -10.36
CA LEU A 236 -13.75 -17.34 -11.13
C LEU A 236 -15.22 -17.32 -10.69
N ALA A 237 -15.84 -18.48 -10.50
CA ALA A 237 -17.21 -18.59 -10.01
C ALA A 237 -17.35 -17.94 -8.61
N MET A 238 -16.44 -18.28 -7.68
CA MET A 238 -16.40 -17.69 -6.34
C MET A 238 -16.18 -16.18 -6.36
N PHE A 239 -15.40 -15.64 -7.30
CA PHE A 239 -15.25 -14.19 -7.45
C PHE A 239 -16.55 -13.51 -7.91
N VAL A 240 -17.28 -14.12 -8.85
CA VAL A 240 -18.59 -13.61 -9.29
C VAL A 240 -19.62 -13.69 -8.16
N GLU A 241 -19.66 -14.79 -7.41
CA GLU A 241 -20.50 -14.95 -6.23
C GLU A 241 -20.19 -13.88 -5.18
N LEU A 242 -18.91 -13.58 -4.93
CA LEU A 242 -18.48 -12.54 -4.00
C LEU A 242 -18.96 -11.15 -4.42
N LEU A 243 -18.93 -10.83 -5.72
CA LEU A 243 -19.49 -9.58 -6.25
C LEU A 243 -21.01 -9.53 -6.11
N ALA A 244 -21.70 -10.66 -6.30
CA ALA A 244 -23.15 -10.75 -6.11
C ALA A 244 -23.52 -10.52 -4.64
N ILE A 245 -22.86 -11.17 -3.68
CA ILE A 245 -23.01 -10.94 -2.23
C ILE A 245 -22.80 -9.45 -1.90
N ARG A 246 -21.76 -8.83 -2.47
CA ARG A 246 -21.48 -7.40 -2.28
C ARG A 246 -22.58 -6.49 -2.83
N ARG A 247 -23.16 -6.81 -3.99
CA ARG A 247 -24.26 -6.03 -4.58
C ARG A 247 -25.52 -6.13 -3.74
N ARG A 248 -25.92 -7.35 -3.33
CA ARG A 248 -27.10 -7.60 -2.49
C ARG A 248 -26.99 -6.90 -1.13
N SER A 249 -25.84 -7.03 -0.47
CA SER A 249 -25.59 -6.38 0.83
C SER A 249 -25.58 -4.85 0.80
N ARG A 250 -25.49 -4.21 -0.38
CA ARG A 250 -25.62 -2.76 -0.54
C ARG A 250 -27.06 -2.30 -0.76
N GLY A 251 -27.94 -3.17 -1.28
CA GLY A 251 -29.35 -2.89 -1.53
C GLY A 251 -30.27 -3.21 -0.34
N ALA A 252 -29.87 -4.13 0.54
CA ALA A 252 -30.67 -4.50 1.70
C ALA A 252 -30.73 -3.36 2.75
N ARG A 253 -31.86 -2.65 2.80
CA ARG A 253 -32.28 -1.91 4.01
C ARG A 253 -32.29 -2.88 5.19
N ARG A 254 -31.88 -2.39 6.37
CA ARG A 254 -31.79 -3.13 7.64
C ARG A 254 -32.82 -4.26 7.70
N LEU A 255 -32.35 -5.51 7.72
CA LEU A 255 -33.19 -6.68 7.95
C LEU A 255 -34.01 -6.44 9.23
N PRO A 256 -35.30 -6.84 9.29
CA PRO A 256 -36.10 -6.69 10.50
C PRO A 256 -35.38 -7.38 11.66
N THR A 257 -34.95 -6.60 12.65
CA THR A 257 -34.36 -7.12 13.89
C THR A 257 -35.46 -7.78 14.72
N GLY A 258 -35.81 -9.01 14.37
CA GLY A 258 -36.85 -9.81 15.02
C GLY A 258 -36.37 -10.67 16.18
N LEU A 259 -35.07 -10.91 16.33
CA LEU A 259 -34.53 -11.71 17.43
C LEU A 259 -33.59 -10.88 18.32
N ALA A 260 -34.10 -10.52 19.50
CA ALA A 260 -33.31 -10.08 20.63
C ALA A 260 -32.62 -11.29 21.29
N VAL A 261 -31.66 -11.91 20.60
CA VAL A 261 -30.86 -13.00 21.18
C VAL A 261 -29.58 -12.43 21.79
N LEU A 262 -29.63 -12.36 23.12
CA LEU A 262 -28.55 -12.53 24.11
C LEU A 262 -27.14 -12.03 23.76
N GLY A 263 -26.70 -11.00 24.51
CA GLY A 263 -25.27 -10.68 24.64
C GLY A 263 -24.84 -9.27 24.25
N ARG A 264 -25.60 -8.22 24.59
CA ARG A 264 -25.04 -6.85 24.57
C ARG A 264 -24.10 -6.65 25.76
N SER A 265 -22.89 -7.21 25.68
CA SER A 265 -21.78 -6.69 26.50
C SER A 265 -21.28 -5.40 25.86
N ARG A 266 -21.35 -4.30 26.62
CA ARG A 266 -20.65 -3.03 26.33
C ARG A 266 -19.15 -3.25 26.46
N ALA A 267 -18.55 -4.03 25.55
CA ALA A 267 -17.13 -3.92 25.27
C ALA A 267 -16.91 -2.59 24.53
N ALA A 268 -15.93 -1.81 24.97
CA ALA A 268 -15.50 -0.58 24.32
C ALA A 268 -15.50 -0.78 22.80
N ALA A 269 -16.29 0.02 22.09
CA ALA A 269 -16.37 -0.05 20.65
C ALA A 269 -14.94 -0.03 20.09
N GLU A 270 -14.50 -1.17 19.55
CA GLU A 270 -13.35 -1.18 18.66
C GLU A 270 -13.62 -0.08 17.63
N PRO A 271 -12.68 0.85 17.40
CA PRO A 271 -12.87 1.85 16.38
C PRO A 271 -13.09 1.11 15.07
N ALA A 272 -14.27 1.30 14.48
CA ALA A 272 -14.67 0.63 13.26
C ALA A 272 -13.51 0.65 12.25
N PRO A 273 -13.14 -0.49 11.63
CA PRO A 273 -12.07 -0.52 10.66
C PRO A 273 -12.39 0.50 9.56
N GLU A 274 -11.33 1.17 9.08
CA GLU A 274 -11.22 2.32 8.19
C GLU A 274 -12.04 2.28 6.86
N ALA A 275 -12.91 1.29 6.69
CA ALA A 275 -13.63 0.94 5.49
C ALA A 275 -15.05 1.53 5.45
N ARG A 276 -15.31 2.31 4.39
CA ARG A 276 -16.59 2.89 3.94
C ARG A 276 -16.89 4.30 4.45
N SER A 277 -15.93 5.22 4.39
CA SER A 277 -16.30 6.62 4.15
C SER A 277 -16.49 6.83 2.65
N PRO A 278 -17.73 6.98 2.15
CA PRO A 278 -17.96 7.30 0.73
C PRO A 278 -17.25 8.61 0.33
N GLU A 279 -17.04 9.50 1.29
CA GLU A 279 -16.26 10.72 1.13
C GLU A 279 -14.79 10.47 0.75
N LEU A 280 -14.06 9.62 1.50
CA LEU A 280 -12.65 9.36 1.19
C LEU A 280 -12.50 8.61 -0.14
N ALA A 281 -13.46 7.72 -0.45
CA ALA A 281 -13.50 7.05 -1.76
C ALA A 281 -13.72 8.06 -2.90
N ARG A 282 -14.65 9.02 -2.75
CA ARG A 282 -14.86 10.08 -3.74
C ARG A 282 -13.61 10.92 -3.95
N ILE A 283 -12.93 11.33 -2.87
CA ILE A 283 -11.68 12.10 -2.95
C ILE A 283 -10.63 11.34 -3.76
N PHE A 284 -10.42 10.06 -3.45
CA PHE A 284 -9.48 9.21 -4.18
C PHE A 284 -9.82 9.13 -5.68
N TRP A 285 -11.05 8.76 -6.03
CA TRP A 285 -11.42 8.56 -7.44
C TRP A 285 -11.46 9.87 -8.24
N LEU A 286 -11.89 10.98 -7.65
CA LEU A 286 -11.87 12.28 -8.32
C LEU A 286 -10.43 12.77 -8.55
N ALA A 287 -9.57 12.65 -7.54
CA ALA A 287 -8.15 13.00 -7.67
C ALA A 287 -7.46 12.10 -8.71
N LEU A 288 -7.69 10.79 -8.66
CA LEU A 288 -7.12 9.85 -9.62
C LEU A 288 -7.52 10.18 -11.06
N ALA A 289 -8.81 10.44 -11.31
CA ALA A 289 -9.29 10.81 -12.64
C ALA A 289 -8.62 12.10 -13.14
N ALA A 290 -8.52 13.12 -12.28
CA ALA A 290 -7.87 14.38 -12.62
C ALA A 290 -6.36 14.20 -12.90
N TYR A 291 -5.65 13.42 -12.08
CA TYR A 291 -4.22 13.20 -12.24
C TYR A 291 -3.88 12.32 -13.45
N LEU A 292 -4.71 11.32 -13.78
CA LEU A 292 -4.55 10.55 -15.00
C LEU A 292 -4.81 11.40 -16.24
N ALA A 293 -5.81 12.29 -16.21
CA ALA A 293 -6.07 13.23 -17.29
C ALA A 293 -4.90 14.21 -17.48
N ALA A 294 -4.36 14.76 -16.38
CA ALA A 294 -3.19 15.62 -16.42
C ALA A 294 -1.95 14.87 -16.93
N GLY A 295 -1.73 13.62 -16.49
CA GLY A 295 -0.66 12.76 -16.98
C GLY A 295 -0.79 12.46 -18.47
N ALA A 296 -1.97 12.10 -18.94
CA ALA A 296 -2.20 11.83 -20.36
C ALA A 296 -1.96 13.08 -21.21
N PHE A 297 -2.42 14.25 -20.74
CA PHE A 297 -2.17 15.51 -21.43
C PHE A 297 -0.67 15.85 -21.49
N LEU A 298 0.02 15.85 -20.34
CA LEU A 298 1.44 16.25 -20.30
C LEU A 298 2.35 15.24 -21.00
N VAL A 299 2.14 13.95 -20.78
CA VAL A 299 3.09 12.91 -21.20
C VAL A 299 2.78 12.37 -22.59
N ILE A 300 1.50 12.18 -22.94
CA ILE A 300 1.11 11.61 -24.24
C ILE A 300 0.90 12.71 -25.27
N HIS A 301 0.20 13.80 -24.92
CA HIS A 301 -0.11 14.87 -25.88
C HIS A 301 1.05 15.87 -26.05
N GLU A 302 1.61 16.37 -24.94
CA GLU A 302 2.74 17.32 -24.97
C GLU A 302 4.12 16.63 -25.05
N HIS A 303 4.17 15.29 -25.04
CA HIS A 303 5.40 14.48 -25.04
C HIS A 303 6.42 14.89 -23.98
N LEU A 304 5.93 15.35 -22.83
CA LEU A 304 6.77 15.87 -21.78
C LEU A 304 7.29 14.75 -20.89
N LEU A 305 8.58 14.44 -21.05
CA LEU A 305 9.25 13.37 -20.33
C LEU A 305 10.24 13.93 -19.31
N ALA A 306 10.02 13.61 -18.03
CA ALA A 306 11.04 13.80 -17.02
C ALA A 306 12.12 12.71 -17.17
N GLY A 307 13.40 13.11 -17.21
CA GLY A 307 14.53 12.18 -17.42
C GLY A 307 14.56 11.04 -16.40
N ASP A 308 14.40 11.36 -15.11
CA ASP A 308 14.34 10.37 -14.01
C ASP A 308 13.17 9.40 -14.14
N THR A 309 12.02 9.86 -14.65
CA THR A 309 10.87 8.99 -14.92
C THR A 309 11.22 8.00 -16.03
N TYR A 310 11.81 8.50 -17.10
CA TYR A 310 12.16 7.70 -18.26
C TYR A 310 13.21 6.63 -17.91
N SER A 311 14.23 6.99 -17.13
CA SER A 311 15.23 6.03 -16.66
C SER A 311 14.64 4.95 -15.77
N ARG A 312 13.68 5.26 -14.88
CA ARG A 312 13.00 4.23 -14.05
C ARG A 312 12.17 3.25 -14.87
N VAL A 313 11.49 3.73 -15.91
CA VAL A 313 10.77 2.86 -16.84
C VAL A 313 11.77 2.00 -17.63
N ALA A 314 12.91 2.55 -18.04
CA ALA A 314 13.98 1.77 -18.67
C ALA A 314 14.52 0.68 -17.74
N ILE A 315 14.70 0.98 -16.45
CA ILE A 315 15.14 -0.02 -15.45
C ILE A 315 14.10 -1.13 -15.30
N ALA A 316 12.81 -0.78 -15.19
CA ALA A 316 11.74 -1.76 -15.11
C ALA A 316 11.64 -2.61 -16.40
N HIS A 317 11.88 -2.00 -17.56
CA HIS A 317 11.91 -2.67 -18.85
C HIS A 317 13.06 -3.65 -18.97
N ARG A 318 14.30 -3.24 -18.63
CA ARG A 318 15.47 -4.12 -18.73
C ARG A 318 15.41 -5.31 -17.77
N ILE A 319 14.81 -5.16 -16.58
CA ILE A 319 14.57 -6.29 -15.66
C ILE A 319 13.80 -7.43 -16.34
N LEU A 320 12.92 -7.11 -17.30
CA LEU A 320 12.01 -8.05 -17.94
C LEU A 320 12.42 -8.46 -19.35
N PHE A 321 13.02 -7.54 -20.11
CA PHE A 321 13.15 -7.66 -21.56
C PHE A 321 14.60 -7.53 -22.09
N SER A 322 15.60 -7.31 -21.23
CA SER A 322 17.00 -7.26 -21.67
C SER A 322 17.51 -8.63 -22.16
N ARG A 323 18.76 -8.66 -22.62
CA ARG A 323 19.49 -9.88 -22.96
C ARG A 323 19.64 -10.84 -21.76
N ASP A 324 19.85 -10.30 -20.56
CA ASP A 324 19.95 -11.03 -19.29
C ASP A 324 18.89 -10.56 -18.27
N PRO A 325 17.61 -11.00 -18.36
CA PRO A 325 16.55 -10.53 -17.48
C PRO A 325 16.72 -11.04 -16.04
N HIS A 326 16.93 -10.13 -15.08
CA HIS A 326 17.00 -10.48 -13.67
C HIS A 326 16.72 -9.29 -12.76
N LEU A 327 16.25 -9.56 -11.53
CA LEU A 327 15.84 -8.49 -10.60
C LEU A 327 17.00 -7.58 -10.15
N ALA A 328 18.24 -8.10 -10.10
CA ALA A 328 19.41 -7.31 -9.71
C ALA A 328 19.78 -6.22 -10.75
N ALA A 329 19.25 -6.29 -11.98
CA ALA A 329 19.37 -5.22 -12.99
C ALA A 329 18.71 -3.89 -12.55
N ILE A 330 18.05 -3.86 -11.38
CA ILE A 330 17.62 -2.63 -10.72
C ILE A 330 18.81 -1.70 -10.40
N GLY A 331 20.01 -2.24 -10.19
CA GLY A 331 21.27 -1.50 -10.01
C GLY A 331 21.39 -0.65 -8.74
N PHE A 332 20.31 -0.50 -7.94
CA PHE A 332 20.24 0.27 -6.68
C PHE A 332 20.76 1.73 -6.72
N VAL A 333 21.00 2.29 -7.91
CA VAL A 333 21.23 3.74 -8.09
C VAL A 333 20.00 4.54 -7.66
N TRP A 334 18.81 4.02 -7.99
CA TRP A 334 17.52 4.60 -7.61
C TRP A 334 16.84 3.79 -6.51
N SER A 335 15.92 4.45 -5.80
CA SER A 335 15.13 3.78 -4.77
C SER A 335 14.26 2.69 -5.41
N PRO A 336 14.18 1.49 -4.81
CA PRO A 336 13.65 0.33 -5.52
C PRO A 336 12.13 0.32 -5.66
N LEU A 337 11.40 0.89 -4.69
CA LEU A 337 9.93 0.72 -4.63
C LEU A 337 9.19 1.34 -5.83
N PRO A 338 9.54 2.54 -6.33
CA PRO A 338 8.95 3.10 -7.54
C PRO A 338 9.17 2.20 -8.76
N ILE A 339 10.35 1.57 -8.90
CA ILE A 339 10.67 0.67 -10.01
C ILE A 339 9.88 -0.63 -9.90
N LEU A 340 9.84 -1.23 -8.71
CA LEU A 340 9.07 -2.46 -8.46
C LEU A 340 7.57 -2.27 -8.74
N ALA A 341 7.03 -1.07 -8.49
CA ALA A 341 5.64 -0.75 -8.81
C ALA A 341 5.34 -0.67 -10.31
N LEU A 342 6.36 -0.55 -11.17
CA LEU A 342 6.21 -0.54 -12.63
C LEU A 342 6.17 -1.95 -13.24
N LEU A 343 6.76 -2.96 -12.57
CA LEU A 343 6.87 -4.32 -13.08
C LEU A 343 5.52 -4.96 -13.52
N PRO A 344 4.37 -4.69 -12.87
CA PRO A 344 3.08 -5.19 -13.35
C PRO A 344 2.53 -4.47 -14.58
N LEU A 345 3.00 -3.24 -14.87
CA LEU A 345 2.50 -2.39 -15.96
C LEU A 345 3.35 -2.52 -17.23
N VAL A 346 4.66 -2.64 -17.08
CA VAL A 346 5.60 -2.69 -18.20
C VAL A 346 5.31 -3.83 -19.19
N PRO A 347 4.93 -5.06 -18.79
CA PRO A 347 4.53 -6.12 -19.73
C PRO A 347 3.32 -5.78 -20.62
N LEU A 348 2.49 -4.83 -20.20
CA LEU A 348 1.31 -4.39 -20.96
C LEU A 348 1.68 -3.43 -22.10
N SER A 349 2.95 -3.09 -22.28
CA SER A 349 3.44 -2.25 -23.39
C SER A 349 3.16 -2.87 -24.77
N SER A 350 3.05 -4.20 -24.84
CA SER A 350 2.61 -4.93 -26.04
C SER A 350 1.20 -4.54 -26.50
N ILE A 351 0.32 -4.15 -25.55
CA ILE A 351 -1.06 -3.71 -25.82
C ILE A 351 -1.10 -2.19 -25.97
N TRP A 352 -0.34 -1.46 -25.15
CA TRP A 352 -0.27 -0.01 -25.16
C TRP A 352 1.18 0.49 -25.10
N PRO A 353 1.82 0.75 -26.25
CA PRO A 353 3.23 1.12 -26.33
C PRO A 353 3.63 2.35 -25.51
N SER A 354 2.75 3.35 -25.39
CA SER A 354 3.00 4.56 -24.58
C SER A 354 3.28 4.28 -23.10
N LEU A 355 2.95 3.09 -22.59
CA LEU A 355 3.36 2.68 -21.24
C LEU A 355 4.89 2.73 -21.07
N THR A 356 5.65 2.37 -22.10
CA THR A 356 7.12 2.41 -22.11
C THR A 356 7.69 3.54 -22.95
N THR A 357 7.20 3.77 -24.18
CA THR A 357 7.76 4.76 -25.11
C THR A 357 7.63 6.19 -24.60
N ASP A 358 6.49 6.49 -23.96
CA ASP A 358 6.21 7.78 -23.31
C ASP A 358 6.30 7.65 -21.78
N ALA A 359 6.76 6.51 -21.24
CA ALA A 359 6.81 6.24 -19.79
C ALA A 359 5.48 6.46 -19.04
N PHE A 360 4.34 6.32 -19.71
CA PHE A 360 3.03 6.54 -19.09
C PHE A 360 2.72 5.57 -17.95
N SER A 361 3.38 4.39 -17.90
CA SER A 361 3.27 3.47 -16.76
C SER A 361 3.65 4.14 -15.45
N ALA A 362 4.64 5.03 -15.47
CA ALA A 362 5.06 5.75 -14.28
C ALA A 362 4.05 6.83 -13.87
N SER A 363 3.48 7.55 -14.83
CA SER A 363 2.37 8.49 -14.57
C SER A 363 1.17 7.81 -13.91
N ILE A 364 0.83 6.58 -14.31
CA ILE A 364 -0.23 5.79 -13.66
C ILE A 364 0.11 5.52 -12.19
N VAL A 365 1.33 5.06 -11.90
CA VAL A 365 1.79 4.81 -10.52
C VAL A 365 1.73 6.08 -9.68
N SER A 366 2.28 7.19 -10.19
CA SER A 366 2.27 8.47 -9.47
C SER A 366 0.87 9.03 -9.28
N ALA A 367 -0.03 8.91 -10.25
CA ALA A 367 -1.42 9.33 -10.11
C ALA A 367 -2.16 8.53 -9.03
N VAL A 368 -1.98 7.20 -8.98
CA VAL A 368 -2.55 6.34 -7.94
C VAL A 368 -1.99 6.71 -6.56
N CYS A 369 -0.67 6.87 -6.45
CA CYS A 369 -0.03 7.23 -5.19
C CYS A 369 -0.46 8.61 -4.71
N MET A 370 -0.52 9.63 -5.57
CA MET A 370 -0.91 10.98 -5.19
C MET A 370 -2.40 11.08 -4.87
N ALA A 371 -3.26 10.34 -5.58
CA ALA A 371 -4.67 10.24 -5.23
C ALA A 371 -4.86 9.59 -3.84
N ALA A 372 -4.06 8.57 -3.52
CA ALA A 372 -4.02 7.98 -2.19
C ALA A 372 -3.45 8.97 -1.16
N ALA A 373 -2.44 9.78 -1.49
CA ALA A 373 -1.93 10.83 -0.63
C ALA A 373 -3.01 11.88 -0.29
N ALA A 374 -3.78 12.34 -1.28
CA ALA A 374 -4.92 13.22 -1.07
C ALA A 374 -6.00 12.58 -0.17
N ARG A 375 -6.25 11.28 -0.34
CA ARG A 375 -7.10 10.49 0.56
C ARG A 375 -6.56 10.49 2.00
N GLU A 376 -5.26 10.31 2.19
CA GLU A 376 -4.62 10.30 3.51
C GLU A 376 -4.66 11.68 4.18
N VAL A 377 -4.50 12.78 3.44
CA VAL A 377 -4.75 14.14 3.95
C VAL A 377 -6.19 14.25 4.48
N ALA A 378 -7.18 13.89 3.67
CA ALA A 378 -8.57 13.95 4.08
C ALA A 378 -8.87 13.04 5.28
N ALA A 379 -8.26 11.85 5.31
CA ALA A 379 -8.40 10.91 6.40
C ALA A 379 -7.79 11.51 7.68
N PHE A 380 -6.56 12.03 7.63
CA PHE A 380 -5.91 12.70 8.76
C PHE A 380 -6.79 13.81 9.35
N LEU A 381 -7.29 14.70 8.48
CA LEU A 381 -8.17 15.80 8.88
C LEU A 381 -9.47 15.31 9.53
N ARG A 382 -10.02 14.19 9.03
CA ARG A 382 -11.19 13.54 9.64
C ARG A 382 -10.87 12.98 11.03
N ASP A 383 -9.73 12.32 11.21
CA ASP A 383 -9.33 11.74 12.50
C ASP A 383 -9.05 12.80 13.57
N MET A 384 -8.77 14.04 13.13
CA MET A 384 -8.64 15.24 13.95
C MET A 384 -9.94 16.03 14.14
N GLU A 385 -11.06 15.47 13.68
CA GLU A 385 -12.40 16.06 13.82
C GLU A 385 -12.52 17.47 13.20
N VAL A 386 -11.75 17.72 12.14
CA VAL A 386 -11.88 18.96 11.35
C VAL A 386 -13.25 18.97 10.67
N ARG A 387 -13.90 20.15 10.66
CA ARG A 387 -15.22 20.33 10.04
C ARG A 387 -15.19 19.87 8.59
N ARG A 388 -16.26 19.22 8.12
CA ARG A 388 -16.35 18.69 6.75
C ARG A 388 -15.99 19.73 5.68
N ARG A 389 -16.54 20.95 5.77
CA ARG A 389 -16.21 22.05 4.83
C ARG A 389 -14.70 22.31 4.77
N ASP A 390 -14.09 22.54 5.93
CA ASP A 390 -12.68 22.90 6.01
C ASP A 390 -11.76 21.74 5.62
N ARG A 391 -12.18 20.50 5.91
CA ARG A 391 -11.50 19.29 5.43
C ARG A 391 -11.48 19.25 3.90
N TRP A 392 -12.61 19.49 3.24
CA TRP A 392 -12.67 19.54 1.77
C TRP A 392 -11.80 20.66 1.20
N LEU A 393 -11.84 21.86 1.79
CA LEU A 393 -11.01 22.98 1.35
C LEU A 393 -9.52 22.68 1.48
N LEU A 394 -9.08 22.14 2.61
CA LEU A 394 -7.67 21.78 2.82
C LEU A 394 -7.23 20.60 1.95
N THR A 395 -8.10 19.60 1.75
CA THR A 395 -7.80 18.48 0.86
C THR A 395 -7.70 18.96 -0.59
N LEU A 396 -8.59 19.86 -1.01
CA LEU A 396 -8.53 20.47 -2.34
C LEU A 396 -7.29 21.34 -2.50
N ALA A 397 -6.91 22.10 -1.47
CA ALA A 397 -5.69 22.91 -1.51
C ALA A 397 -4.43 22.05 -1.66
N PHE A 398 -4.38 20.87 -1.03
CA PHE A 398 -3.33 19.89 -1.31
C PHE A 398 -3.46 19.31 -2.74
N ALA A 399 -4.63 18.78 -3.09
CA ALA A 399 -4.81 18.00 -4.30
C ALA A 399 -4.71 18.82 -5.60
N ALA A 400 -5.12 20.08 -5.56
CA ALA A 400 -5.05 21.01 -6.69
C ALA A 400 -3.78 21.88 -6.68
N HIS A 401 -2.87 21.68 -5.72
CA HIS A 401 -1.61 22.40 -5.69
C HIS A 401 -0.83 22.14 -6.99
N PRO A 402 -0.33 23.17 -7.71
CA PRO A 402 0.34 22.99 -9.00
C PRO A 402 1.48 21.97 -8.96
N LEU A 403 2.34 22.07 -7.94
CA LEU A 403 3.39 21.08 -7.68
C LEU A 403 2.85 19.66 -7.45
N VAL A 404 1.75 19.50 -6.72
CA VAL A 404 1.13 18.18 -6.49
C VAL A 404 0.56 17.60 -7.78
N VAL A 405 -0.10 18.42 -8.60
CA VAL A 405 -0.64 18.01 -9.91
C VAL A 405 0.49 17.59 -10.84
N LEU A 406 1.55 18.41 -10.94
CA LEU A 406 2.72 18.12 -11.77
C LEU A 406 3.36 16.78 -11.38
N TYR A 407 3.59 16.57 -10.09
CA TYR A 407 4.23 15.34 -9.58
C TYR A 407 3.30 14.13 -9.49
N ALA A 408 1.99 14.33 -9.60
CA ALA A 408 1.04 13.24 -9.84
C ALA A 408 1.08 12.77 -11.30
N ALA A 409 1.32 13.68 -12.23
CA ALA A 409 1.22 13.46 -13.67
C ALA A 409 2.51 12.95 -14.33
N ASN A 410 3.69 13.27 -13.76
CA ASN A 410 4.98 13.07 -14.43
C ASN A 410 5.73 11.77 -14.08
N GLY A 411 5.17 10.89 -13.25
CA GLY A 411 5.74 9.56 -12.97
C GLY A 411 6.91 9.50 -11.98
N MET A 412 7.16 10.59 -11.24
CA MET A 412 8.28 10.67 -10.31
C MET A 412 7.96 10.05 -8.92
N SER A 413 8.98 9.89 -8.06
CA SER A 413 8.91 9.17 -6.77
C SER A 413 8.12 9.93 -5.69
N GLU A 414 7.96 11.22 -5.88
CA GLU A 414 7.39 12.20 -4.97
C GLU A 414 6.00 11.78 -4.50
N ALA A 415 5.15 11.34 -5.43
CA ALA A 415 3.80 10.88 -5.13
C ALA A 415 3.80 9.69 -4.15
N MET A 416 4.66 8.70 -4.40
CA MET A 416 4.77 7.50 -3.58
C MET A 416 5.38 7.81 -2.20
N PHE A 417 6.42 8.66 -2.18
CA PHE A 417 7.00 9.15 -0.95
C PHE A 417 5.97 9.90 -0.08
N LEU A 418 5.23 10.84 -0.67
CA LEU A 418 4.20 11.60 0.05
C LEU A 418 3.09 10.69 0.58
N LEU A 419 2.63 9.71 -0.20
CA LEU A 419 1.65 8.73 0.27
C LEU A 419 2.10 8.08 1.57
N PHE A 420 3.28 7.47 1.56
CA PHE A 420 3.77 6.73 2.72
C PHE A 420 4.14 7.64 3.89
N LEU A 421 4.67 8.83 3.63
CA LEU A 421 4.92 9.85 4.66
C LEU A 421 3.62 10.30 5.33
N LEU A 422 2.55 10.51 4.57
CA LEU A 422 1.23 10.92 5.10
C LEU A 422 0.54 9.78 5.86
N MET A 423 0.66 8.55 5.37
CA MET A 423 0.23 7.35 6.11
C MET A 423 0.95 7.26 7.46
N ALA A 424 2.27 7.45 7.48
CA ALA A 424 3.06 7.47 8.70
C ALA A 424 2.59 8.58 9.65
N ALA A 425 2.31 9.79 9.14
CA ALA A 425 1.93 10.95 9.94
C ALA A 425 0.59 10.72 10.65
N ARG A 426 -0.39 10.20 9.91
CA ARG A 426 -1.72 9.83 10.42
C ARG A 426 -1.62 8.77 11.51
N ARG A 427 -0.82 7.72 11.28
CA ARG A 427 -0.67 6.61 12.23
C ARG A 427 0.13 7.00 13.45
N LEU A 428 1.19 7.79 13.30
CA LEU A 428 1.95 8.37 14.41
C LEU A 428 1.07 9.30 15.26
N ALA A 429 0.25 10.15 14.65
CA ALA A 429 -0.71 10.99 15.39
C ALA A 429 -1.70 10.13 16.20
N GLY A 430 -2.15 9.01 15.61
CA GLY A 430 -2.99 8.02 16.28
C GLY A 430 -2.30 7.34 17.48
N TRP A 431 -1.05 6.90 17.30
CA TRP A 431 -0.22 6.34 18.37
C TRP A 431 0.04 7.37 19.48
N LEU A 432 0.44 8.59 19.13
CA LEU A 432 0.61 9.69 20.08
C LEU A 432 -0.68 10.04 20.83
N ARG A 433 -1.87 9.70 20.31
CA ARG A 433 -3.14 9.91 21.02
C ARG A 433 -3.51 8.73 21.93
N THR A 434 -3.22 7.51 21.50
CA THR A 434 -3.80 6.28 22.10
C THR A 434 -2.79 5.38 22.78
N GLY A 435 -1.51 5.48 22.46
CA GLY A 435 -0.47 4.52 22.82
C GLY A 435 -0.60 3.16 22.11
N ASN A 436 -1.51 3.02 21.14
CA ASN A 436 -1.76 1.73 20.48
C ASN A 436 -0.58 1.32 19.60
N LEU A 437 0.11 0.26 20.00
CA LEU A 437 1.29 -0.27 19.32
C LEU A 437 1.07 -0.59 17.83
N ALA A 438 -0.12 -1.08 17.43
CA ALA A 438 -0.40 -1.36 16.02
C ALA A 438 -0.34 -0.09 15.14
N LEU A 439 -0.72 1.07 15.70
CA LEU A 439 -0.57 2.35 15.00
C LEU A 439 0.89 2.80 14.95
N GLY A 440 1.67 2.53 15.99
CA GLY A 440 3.11 2.81 16.02
C GLY A 440 3.87 1.97 15.00
N THR A 441 3.66 0.65 15.00
CA THR A 441 4.24 -0.27 14.01
C THR A 441 3.76 0.06 12.60
N GLY A 442 2.49 0.43 12.42
CA GLY A 442 1.96 0.88 11.14
C GLY A 442 2.65 2.16 10.64
N ALA A 443 2.99 3.09 11.53
CA ALA A 443 3.77 4.28 11.17
C ALA A 443 5.21 3.91 10.78
N ALA A 444 5.84 2.99 11.50
CA ALA A 444 7.19 2.50 11.19
C ALA A 444 7.26 1.79 9.83
N LEU A 445 6.30 0.91 9.51
CA LEU A 445 6.21 0.25 8.20
C LEU A 445 5.99 1.26 7.07
N ALA A 446 5.14 2.26 7.29
CA ALA A 446 4.93 3.34 6.32
C ALA A 446 6.21 4.17 6.13
N LEU A 447 6.97 4.47 7.18
CA LEU A 447 8.28 5.13 7.06
C LEU A 447 9.31 4.28 6.31
N GLY A 448 9.32 2.95 6.53
CA GLY A 448 10.14 2.02 5.76
C GLY A 448 9.78 2.04 4.27
N ALA A 449 8.49 2.02 3.94
CA ALA A 449 8.04 2.15 2.54
C ALA A 449 8.37 3.54 1.95
N ALA A 450 8.27 4.62 2.75
CA ALA A 450 8.70 5.95 2.33
C ALA A 450 10.20 5.99 2.03
N TYR A 451 11.03 5.29 2.83
CA TYR A 451 12.47 5.17 2.60
C TYR A 451 12.81 4.42 1.31
N LEU A 452 12.09 3.33 1.03
CA LEU A 452 12.24 2.60 -0.24
C LEU A 452 11.75 3.39 -1.46
N ALA A 453 10.95 4.45 -1.24
CA ALA A 453 10.57 5.39 -2.28
C ALA A 453 11.58 6.54 -2.43
N ARG A 454 12.10 7.05 -1.31
CA ARG A 454 12.99 8.21 -1.22
C ARG A 454 13.80 8.21 0.08
N TYR A 455 15.11 8.40 -0.03
CA TYR A 455 16.04 8.30 1.10
C TYR A 455 15.84 9.39 2.16
N GLU A 456 15.26 10.53 1.80
CA GLU A 456 14.96 11.64 2.72
C GLU A 456 13.98 11.25 3.83
N ALA A 457 13.26 10.12 3.68
CA ALA A 457 12.44 9.53 4.73
C ALA A 457 13.22 9.16 5.99
N LEU A 458 14.54 8.95 5.92
CA LEU A 458 15.38 8.68 7.10
C LEU A 458 15.33 9.84 8.10
N ALA A 459 15.28 11.09 7.63
CA ALA A 459 15.14 12.25 8.50
C ALA A 459 13.79 12.24 9.25
N ALA A 460 12.71 11.89 8.56
CA ALA A 460 11.39 11.70 9.19
C ALA A 460 11.40 10.53 10.19
N ALA A 461 12.11 9.45 9.89
CA ALA A 461 12.24 8.31 10.79
C ALA A 461 13.02 8.68 12.08
N GLY A 462 14.15 9.37 11.94
CA GLY A 462 14.93 9.87 13.08
C GLY A 462 14.13 10.84 13.95
N ALA A 463 13.40 11.77 13.34
CA ALA A 463 12.53 12.67 14.08
C ALA A 463 11.37 11.94 14.78
N THR A 464 10.81 10.91 14.14
CA THR A 464 9.78 10.05 14.75
C THR A 464 10.30 9.30 15.97
N VAL A 465 11.49 8.72 15.87
CA VAL A 465 12.18 8.04 16.97
C VAL A 465 12.37 8.98 18.16
N GLY A 466 12.89 10.19 17.92
CA GLY A 466 13.07 11.20 18.97
C GLY A 466 11.74 11.62 19.62
N LEU A 467 10.68 11.81 18.81
CA LEU A 467 9.34 12.11 19.30
C LEU A 467 8.76 10.99 20.16
N VAL A 468 8.89 9.74 19.73
CA VAL A 468 8.44 8.56 20.46
C VAL A 468 9.15 8.49 21.80
N ALA A 469 10.49 8.51 21.80
CA ALA A 469 11.30 8.46 23.02
C ALA A 469 10.89 9.55 24.02
N LEU A 470 10.81 10.80 23.58
CA LEU A 470 10.44 11.93 24.44
C LEU A 470 8.99 11.84 24.93
N SER A 471 8.07 11.41 24.06
CA SER A 471 6.66 11.32 24.40
C SER A 471 6.37 10.17 25.37
N THR A 472 6.99 9.01 25.20
CA THR A 472 6.90 7.88 26.12
C THR A 472 7.55 8.25 27.45
N TYR A 473 8.78 8.77 27.45
CA TYR A 473 9.47 9.17 28.69
C TYR A 473 8.63 10.15 29.53
N ARG A 474 7.92 11.10 28.88
CA ARG A 474 7.05 12.07 29.57
C ARG A 474 5.72 11.50 30.06
N ARG A 475 5.24 10.39 29.50
CA ARG A 475 3.94 9.79 29.83
C ARG A 475 4.05 8.60 30.78
N SER A 476 5.17 7.89 30.73
CA SER A 476 5.42 6.72 31.55
C SER A 476 5.42 7.10 33.03
N PRO A 477 4.63 6.41 33.87
CA PRO A 477 4.73 6.54 35.32
C PRO A 477 6.02 5.87 35.83
N GLY A 478 6.44 6.19 37.06
CA GLY A 478 7.56 5.53 37.72
C GLY A 478 8.87 6.31 37.75
N SER A 479 9.94 5.63 38.18
CA SER A 479 11.28 6.19 38.36
C SER A 479 11.93 6.57 37.03
N VAL A 480 12.96 7.42 37.06
CA VAL A 480 13.72 7.83 35.85
C VAL A 480 14.17 6.61 35.04
N ARG A 481 14.67 5.56 35.71
CA ARG A 481 15.12 4.31 35.09
C ARG A 481 13.98 3.55 34.42
N GLN A 482 12.81 3.46 35.06
CA GLN A 482 11.63 2.79 34.49
C GLN A 482 11.09 3.54 33.26
N ARG A 483 11.00 4.87 33.35
CA ARG A 483 10.57 5.71 32.23
C ARG A 483 11.53 5.61 31.05
N PHE A 484 12.83 5.60 31.32
CA PHE A 484 13.85 5.41 30.28
C PHE A 484 13.75 4.02 29.64
N GLY A 485 13.60 2.96 30.43
CA GLY A 485 13.42 1.60 29.92
C GLY A 485 12.20 1.48 29.00
N GLN A 486 11.06 2.05 29.39
CA GLN A 486 9.86 2.02 28.54
C GLN A 486 10.04 2.85 27.26
N ALA A 487 10.66 4.03 27.35
CA ALA A 487 10.97 4.85 26.18
C ALA A 487 11.88 4.11 25.19
N MET A 488 12.87 3.37 25.69
CA MET A 488 13.73 2.53 24.85
C MET A 488 12.97 1.41 24.18
N CYS A 489 12.07 0.71 24.88
CA CYS A 489 11.24 -0.34 24.29
C CYS A 489 10.34 0.19 23.17
N ASP A 490 9.56 1.25 23.43
CA ASP A 490 8.67 1.85 22.43
C ASP A 490 9.47 2.35 21.21
N THR A 491 10.64 2.95 21.47
CA THR A 491 11.53 3.43 20.42
C THR A 491 12.09 2.28 19.59
N ALA A 492 12.55 1.19 20.22
CA ALA A 492 13.05 0.03 19.50
C ALA A 492 11.97 -0.62 18.63
N MET A 493 10.72 -0.66 19.11
CA MET A 493 9.59 -1.18 18.34
C MET A 493 9.26 -0.32 17.11
N ILE A 494 9.40 1.00 17.19
CA ILE A 494 9.11 1.92 16.09
C ILE A 494 10.31 2.08 15.15
N ALA A 495 11.54 2.06 15.67
CA ALA A 495 12.76 2.11 14.87
C ALA A 495 13.01 0.78 14.13
N GLY A 496 12.69 -0.35 14.75
CA GLY A 496 12.98 -1.70 14.27
C GLY A 496 12.61 -1.93 12.81
N PRO A 497 11.35 -1.72 12.38
CA PRO A 497 10.96 -1.92 10.98
C PRO A 497 11.76 -1.06 9.99
N VAL A 498 12.02 0.21 10.32
CA VAL A 498 12.82 1.10 9.45
C VAL A 498 14.28 0.62 9.39
N THR A 499 14.85 0.22 10.52
CA THR A 499 16.21 -0.33 10.61
C THR A 499 16.34 -1.61 9.80
N VAL A 500 15.37 -2.52 9.88
CA VAL A 500 15.36 -3.77 9.09
C VAL A 500 15.26 -3.47 7.60
N VAL A 501 14.40 -2.54 7.19
CA VAL A 501 14.30 -2.13 5.79
C VAL A 501 15.61 -1.52 5.30
N PHE A 502 16.23 -0.64 6.08
CA PHE A 502 17.53 -0.04 5.78
C PHE A 502 18.63 -1.11 5.64
N ALA A 503 18.75 -2.02 6.62
CA ALA A 503 19.75 -3.07 6.62
C ALA A 503 19.55 -4.05 5.47
N SER A 504 18.30 -4.42 5.16
CA SER A 504 17.97 -5.30 4.03
C SER A 504 18.34 -4.64 2.70
N LEU A 505 18.08 -3.34 2.56
CA LEU A 505 18.46 -2.59 1.37
C LEU A 505 19.97 -2.49 1.23
N ALA A 506 20.68 -2.17 2.31
CA ALA A 506 22.15 -2.09 2.31
C ALA A 506 22.80 -3.44 1.98
N LEU A 507 22.26 -4.54 2.52
CA LEU A 507 22.72 -5.89 2.20
C LEU A 507 22.47 -6.25 0.73
N ALA A 508 21.28 -5.92 0.20
CA ALA A 508 20.95 -6.14 -1.21
C ALA A 508 21.86 -5.32 -2.13
N SER A 509 22.08 -4.04 -1.80
CA SER A 509 23.02 -3.17 -2.53
C SER A 509 24.42 -3.78 -2.53
N TRP A 510 24.93 -4.18 -1.36
CA TRP A 510 26.26 -4.80 -1.26
C TRP A 510 26.38 -6.08 -2.08
N ALA A 511 25.37 -6.94 -2.05
CA ALA A 511 25.36 -8.19 -2.80
C ALA A 511 25.34 -7.99 -4.33
N ILE A 512 24.81 -6.87 -4.81
CA ILE A 512 24.60 -6.62 -6.24
C ILE A 512 25.70 -5.74 -6.82
N THR A 513 26.09 -4.69 -6.09
CA THR A 513 27.00 -3.64 -6.59
C THR A 513 28.38 -3.71 -5.94
N GLY A 514 28.57 -4.57 -4.93
CA GLY A 514 29.78 -4.59 -4.11
C GLY A 514 29.84 -3.46 -3.07
N ASN A 515 28.81 -2.61 -2.97
CA ASN A 515 28.78 -1.44 -2.11
C ASN A 515 27.45 -1.31 -1.34
N PRO A 516 27.44 -1.26 0.00
CA PRO A 516 26.21 -1.21 0.81
C PRO A 516 25.44 0.11 0.69
N VAL A 517 26.08 1.17 0.19
CA VAL A 517 25.49 2.51 0.04
C VAL A 517 25.68 3.06 -1.36
N GLU A 518 25.58 2.18 -2.36
CA GLU A 518 25.72 2.55 -3.78
C GLU A 518 24.81 3.72 -4.16
N GLN A 519 23.58 3.76 -3.64
CA GLN A 519 22.66 4.87 -3.88
C GLN A 519 23.21 6.28 -3.56
N ILE A 520 24.18 6.39 -2.65
CA ILE A 520 24.80 7.67 -2.25
C ILE A 520 26.15 7.88 -2.93
N THR A 521 26.89 6.79 -3.15
CA THR A 521 28.31 6.80 -3.52
C THR A 521 28.56 6.53 -5.01
N SER A 522 27.53 6.08 -5.74
CA SER A 522 27.64 5.72 -7.15
C SER A 522 28.19 6.87 -8.01
N ALA A 523 29.05 6.51 -8.96
CA ALA A 523 29.50 7.42 -10.02
C ALA A 523 28.34 7.96 -10.87
N TYR A 524 27.20 7.28 -10.82
CA TYR A 524 25.98 7.59 -11.55
C TYR A 524 24.94 8.35 -10.71
N GLY A 525 25.20 8.55 -9.40
CA GLY A 525 24.29 9.22 -8.48
C GLY A 525 24.23 10.74 -8.65
N ASN A 526 23.19 11.38 -8.10
CA ASN A 526 22.97 12.84 -8.21
C ASN A 526 24.19 13.67 -7.78
N SER A 527 24.92 13.25 -6.74
CA SER A 527 26.10 13.98 -6.27
C SER A 527 27.24 13.96 -7.29
N ALA A 528 27.41 12.87 -8.05
CA ALA A 528 28.42 12.76 -9.10
C ALA A 528 28.04 13.60 -10.33
N GLN A 529 26.78 13.56 -10.74
CA GLN A 529 26.26 14.38 -11.84
C GLN A 529 26.41 15.88 -11.52
N LEU A 530 26.05 16.29 -10.31
CA LEU A 530 26.22 17.68 -9.85
C LEU A 530 27.68 18.12 -9.83
N ARG A 531 28.61 17.25 -9.41
CA ARG A 531 30.06 17.56 -9.46
C ARG A 531 30.51 17.84 -10.89
N VAL A 532 30.08 17.02 -11.85
CA VAL A 532 30.40 17.20 -13.27
C VAL A 532 29.80 18.51 -13.81
N TRP A 533 28.55 18.82 -13.52
CA TRP A 533 27.93 20.09 -13.94
C TRP A 533 28.56 21.33 -13.27
N SER A 534 28.91 21.24 -11.99
CA SER A 534 29.61 22.32 -11.27
C SER A 534 31.06 22.51 -11.70
N SER A 535 31.66 21.56 -12.43
CA SER A 535 33.01 21.72 -12.96
C SER A 535 33.06 22.72 -14.13
N SER A 536 31.90 23.02 -14.74
CA SER A 536 31.75 23.95 -15.86
C SER A 536 31.44 25.39 -15.45
N SER A 537 31.12 25.67 -14.17
CA SER A 537 30.88 27.02 -13.64
C SER A 537 31.15 27.13 -12.14
N ALA A 538 31.69 28.26 -11.66
CA ALA A 538 31.99 28.45 -10.24
C ALA A 538 30.70 28.31 -9.40
N PRO A 539 30.66 27.45 -8.38
CA PRO A 539 29.43 27.22 -7.61
C PRO A 539 29.03 28.51 -6.89
N PRO A 540 27.73 28.88 -6.89
CA PRO A 540 27.21 29.95 -6.05
C PRO A 540 27.68 29.82 -4.59
N GLY A 541 27.98 30.96 -3.95
CA GLY A 541 28.33 30.96 -2.52
C GLY A 541 27.17 30.46 -1.65
N ALA A 542 27.46 29.96 -0.45
CA ALA A 542 26.45 29.38 0.47
C ALA A 542 25.25 30.31 0.73
N ALA A 543 25.47 31.63 0.77
CA ALA A 543 24.41 32.62 0.93
C ALA A 543 23.41 32.63 -0.25
N ALA A 544 23.90 32.41 -1.48
CA ALA A 544 23.05 32.37 -2.68
C ALA A 544 22.16 31.12 -2.69
N TYR A 545 22.69 29.95 -2.31
CA TYR A 545 21.90 28.73 -2.17
C TYR A 545 20.85 28.82 -1.06
N MET A 546 21.20 29.43 0.08
CA MET A 546 20.24 29.72 1.15
C MET A 546 19.13 30.67 0.67
N ALA A 547 19.48 31.72 -0.09
CA ALA A 547 18.50 32.66 -0.64
C ALA A 547 17.58 31.98 -1.68
N LEU A 548 18.14 31.13 -2.55
CA LEU A 548 17.37 30.37 -3.53
C LEU A 548 16.40 29.41 -2.84
N ALA A 549 16.89 28.57 -1.92
CA ALA A 549 16.04 27.63 -1.19
C ALA A 549 14.96 28.35 -0.37
N GLY A 550 15.30 29.48 0.27
CA GLY A 550 14.34 30.34 0.96
C GLY A 550 13.27 30.90 0.03
N GLY A 551 13.66 31.43 -1.13
CA GLY A 551 12.76 31.93 -2.16
C GLY A 551 11.81 30.84 -2.67
N GLN A 552 12.33 29.64 -2.94
CA GLN A 552 11.51 28.50 -3.37
C GLN A 552 10.47 28.08 -2.32
N VAL A 553 10.83 28.09 -1.02
CA VAL A 553 9.85 27.83 0.04
C VAL A 553 8.77 28.91 0.08
N LEU A 554 9.12 30.18 -0.10
CA LEU A 554 8.14 31.27 -0.12
C LEU A 554 7.23 31.23 -1.35
N ILE A 555 7.72 30.72 -2.48
CA ILE A 555 6.95 30.48 -3.70
C ILE A 555 5.92 29.36 -3.50
N LEU A 556 6.34 28.27 -2.85
CA LEU A 556 5.47 27.12 -2.61
C LEU A 556 4.49 27.38 -1.47
N GLU A 557 4.96 27.90 -0.35
CA GLU A 557 4.18 28.04 0.87
C GLU A 557 4.59 29.31 1.64
N PRO A 558 4.15 30.51 1.20
CA PRO A 558 4.60 31.80 1.75
C PRO A 558 4.28 31.96 3.25
N PHE A 559 3.27 31.23 3.73
CA PHE A 559 2.83 31.29 5.12
C PHE A 559 3.22 30.05 5.94
N ILE A 560 4.13 29.19 5.47
CA ILE A 560 4.46 27.93 6.16
C ILE A 560 4.89 28.13 7.61
N VAL A 561 5.73 29.15 7.86
CA VAL A 561 6.23 29.48 9.21
C VAL A 561 5.07 29.91 10.10
N LEU A 562 4.21 30.81 9.60
CA LEU A 562 3.08 31.36 10.35
C LEU A 562 2.02 30.29 10.64
N VAL A 563 1.64 29.49 9.64
CA VAL A 563 0.68 28.39 9.79
C VAL A 563 1.19 27.35 10.78
N THR A 564 2.47 26.99 10.70
CA THR A 564 3.10 26.03 11.62
C THR A 564 3.17 26.59 13.04
N ALA A 565 3.57 27.85 13.22
CA ALA A 565 3.59 28.53 14.51
C ALA A 565 2.20 28.60 15.13
N LEU A 566 1.17 28.93 14.35
CA LEU A 566 -0.23 28.95 14.79
C LEU A 566 -0.71 27.55 15.22
N ALA A 567 -0.33 26.50 14.48
CA ALA A 567 -0.64 25.12 14.83
C ALA A 567 -0.01 24.69 16.17
N VAL A 568 1.26 25.04 16.38
CA VAL A 568 2.00 24.79 17.64
C VAL A 568 1.38 25.55 18.79
N LEU A 569 1.15 26.85 18.62
CA LEU A 569 0.53 27.72 19.63
C LEU A 569 -0.85 27.20 20.01
N ARG A 570 -1.67 26.83 19.03
CA ARG A 570 -3.01 26.27 19.30
C ARG A 570 -2.94 24.91 19.99
N ALA A 571 -2.02 24.03 19.60
CA ALA A 571 -1.83 22.75 20.28
C ALA A 571 -1.40 22.93 21.74
N TRP A 572 -0.56 23.93 22.02
CA TRP A 572 -0.16 24.30 23.36
C TRP A 572 -1.35 24.80 24.20
N MET A 573 -2.16 25.71 23.65
CA MET A 573 -3.32 26.34 24.30
C MET A 573 -4.55 25.42 24.45
N TYR A 574 -4.87 24.62 23.44
CA TYR A 574 -6.17 23.94 23.31
C TYR A 574 -6.09 22.41 23.20
N GLY A 575 -4.89 21.82 23.15
CA GLY A 575 -4.70 20.39 23.42
C GLY A 575 -4.63 19.45 22.21
N SER A 576 -4.51 19.93 20.97
CA SER A 576 -4.25 19.10 19.77
C SER A 576 -2.78 18.63 19.64
N ARG A 577 -2.13 18.31 20.77
CA ARG A 577 -0.67 18.09 20.84
C ARG A 577 -0.19 16.90 20.01
N ALA A 578 -0.93 15.80 20.00
CA ALA A 578 -0.53 14.59 19.27
C ALA A 578 -0.45 14.82 17.75
N ALA A 579 -1.46 15.48 17.18
CA ALA A 579 -1.55 15.78 15.75
C ALA A 579 -0.42 16.72 15.32
N THR A 580 -0.28 17.84 16.04
CA THR A 580 0.73 18.84 15.72
C THR A 580 2.15 18.30 15.91
N LEU A 581 2.40 17.46 16.93
CA LEU A 581 3.71 16.83 17.10
C LEU A 581 4.05 15.86 15.96
N ALA A 582 3.08 15.03 15.52
CA ALA A 582 3.30 14.13 14.39
C ALA A 582 3.60 14.92 13.10
N VAL A 583 2.81 15.96 12.81
CA VAL A 583 2.98 16.77 11.60
C VAL A 583 4.29 17.56 11.64
N VAL A 584 4.50 18.37 12.69
CA VAL A 584 5.65 19.28 12.77
C VAL A 584 6.95 18.51 13.00
N GLY A 585 6.95 17.46 13.81
CA GLY A 585 8.19 16.72 14.05
C GLY A 585 8.52 15.75 12.92
N MET A 586 7.56 14.99 12.37
CA MET A 586 7.87 14.00 11.33
C MET A 586 7.88 14.59 9.92
N VAL A 587 6.77 15.22 9.48
CA VAL A 587 6.72 15.85 8.14
C VAL A 587 7.64 17.07 8.11
N GLY A 588 7.65 17.86 9.18
CA GLY A 588 8.61 18.95 9.33
C GLY A 588 10.06 18.46 9.41
N GLY A 589 10.35 17.30 10.02
CA GLY A 589 11.68 16.70 10.00
C GLY A 589 12.18 16.37 8.59
N ALA A 590 11.32 15.75 7.76
CA ALA A 590 11.64 15.55 6.34
C ALA A 590 11.85 16.88 5.61
N PHE A 591 10.92 17.84 5.77
CA PHE A 591 11.04 19.16 5.15
C PHE A 591 12.33 19.89 5.53
N THR A 592 12.69 19.91 6.83
CA THR A 592 13.91 20.56 7.31
C THR A 592 15.15 19.92 6.70
N PHE A 593 15.21 18.59 6.62
CA PHE A 593 16.34 17.92 5.98
C PHE A 593 16.43 18.27 4.50
N MET A 594 15.32 18.21 3.76
CA MET A 594 15.35 18.52 2.34
C MET A 594 15.66 19.99 2.06
N PHE A 595 15.14 20.91 2.88
CA PHE A 595 15.50 22.33 2.83
C PHE A 595 16.99 22.51 3.09
N TRP A 596 17.53 21.86 4.11
CA TRP A 596 18.96 21.92 4.44
C TRP A 596 19.82 21.39 3.28
N SER A 597 19.48 20.23 2.71
CA SER A 597 20.18 19.65 1.56
C SER A 597 20.15 20.58 0.34
N ASN A 598 18.99 21.19 0.07
CA ASN A 598 18.85 22.15 -1.02
C ASN A 598 19.67 23.43 -0.77
N ALA A 599 19.61 23.97 0.44
CA ALA A 599 20.27 25.22 0.79
C ALA A 599 21.81 25.11 0.88
N HIS A 600 22.35 23.89 0.93
CA HIS A 600 23.79 23.62 0.92
C HIS A 600 24.30 23.08 -0.44
N GLY A 601 23.45 23.06 -1.48
CA GLY A 601 23.86 22.55 -2.80
C GLY A 601 24.15 21.06 -2.84
N ALA A 602 23.61 20.28 -1.90
CA ALA A 602 23.76 18.82 -1.87
C ALA A 602 22.82 18.12 -2.87
N VAL A 603 21.83 18.82 -3.40
CA VAL A 603 20.84 18.35 -4.37
C VAL A 603 20.59 19.41 -5.45
N ASP A 604 19.96 19.01 -6.55
CA ASP A 604 19.82 19.78 -7.80
C ASP A 604 18.85 20.99 -7.77
N HIS A 605 18.67 21.69 -6.66
CA HIS A 605 17.83 22.91 -6.56
C HIS A 605 16.43 22.91 -7.21
N GLN A 606 15.86 21.75 -7.49
CA GLN A 606 14.53 21.60 -8.08
C GLN A 606 13.45 21.70 -6.99
N LEU A 607 12.28 22.28 -7.30
CA LEU A 607 11.19 22.45 -6.32
C LEU A 607 10.67 21.13 -5.77
N ARG A 608 10.85 20.02 -6.49
CA ARG A 608 10.55 18.65 -6.01
C ARG A 608 11.19 18.33 -4.67
N TYR A 609 12.38 18.86 -4.40
CA TYR A 609 13.06 18.66 -3.11
C TYR A 609 12.43 19.48 -1.98
N LEU A 610 11.44 20.33 -2.27
CA LEU A 610 10.69 21.07 -1.25
C LEU A 610 9.20 20.68 -1.25
N ILE A 611 8.81 19.61 -1.95
CA ILE A 611 7.41 19.18 -2.07
C ILE A 611 6.74 18.89 -0.72
N THR A 612 7.50 18.54 0.32
CA THR A 612 6.99 18.28 1.68
C THR A 612 6.49 19.55 2.38
N ALA A 613 6.82 20.74 1.87
CA ALA A 613 6.26 22.01 2.34
C ALA A 613 4.73 22.03 2.26
N VAL A 614 4.17 21.52 1.15
CA VAL A 614 2.73 21.52 0.85
C VAL A 614 1.92 20.67 1.86
N PRO A 615 2.21 19.37 2.08
CA PRO A 615 1.50 18.62 3.12
C PRO A 615 1.79 19.15 4.52
N LEU A 616 2.97 19.73 4.79
CA LEU A 616 3.27 20.34 6.09
C LEU A 616 2.34 21.53 6.37
N SER A 617 2.18 22.45 5.42
CA SER A 617 1.28 23.62 5.55
C SER A 617 -0.17 23.18 5.76
N VAL A 618 -0.66 22.26 4.92
CA VAL A 618 -2.05 21.78 4.92
C VAL A 618 -2.38 21.01 6.19
N LEU A 619 -1.49 20.11 6.65
CA LEU A 619 -1.73 19.34 7.86
C LEU A 619 -1.51 20.18 9.13
N ALA A 620 -0.59 21.14 9.12
CA ALA A 620 -0.44 22.10 10.23
C ALA A 620 -1.71 22.95 10.36
N ALA A 621 -2.22 23.47 9.24
CA ALA A 621 -3.50 24.16 9.19
C ALA A 621 -4.65 23.28 9.71
N GLY A 622 -4.73 22.03 9.26
CA GLY A 622 -5.69 21.05 9.76
C GLY A 622 -5.60 20.81 11.26
N SER A 623 -4.39 20.67 11.79
CA SER A 623 -4.11 20.49 13.22
C SER A 623 -4.46 21.75 14.03
N ALA A 624 -4.35 22.93 13.42
CA ALA A 624 -4.82 24.20 13.94
C ALA A 624 -6.36 24.35 13.84
N LEU A 625 -7.05 23.58 13.02
CA LEU A 625 -8.52 23.57 12.95
C LEU A 625 -9.15 22.44 13.75
N ALA A 626 -8.34 21.47 14.19
CA ALA A 626 -8.76 20.31 14.94
C ALA A 626 -9.62 20.73 16.15
N ARG A 627 -10.76 20.06 16.31
CA ARG A 627 -11.62 20.21 17.49
C ARG A 627 -11.02 19.37 18.61
N GLY A 628 -9.95 19.87 19.22
CA GLY A 628 -9.44 19.30 20.44
C GLY A 628 -10.54 19.30 21.50
N ALA A 629 -10.88 18.11 22.02
CA ALA A 629 -11.73 17.90 23.17
C ALA A 629 -11.47 18.98 24.23
N VAL A 630 -12.36 19.97 24.29
CA VAL A 630 -12.30 21.05 25.27
C VAL A 630 -12.50 20.40 26.63
N ARG A 631 -11.42 20.07 27.34
CA ARG A 631 -11.52 19.75 28.77
C ARG A 631 -11.85 21.06 29.49
N PRO A 632 -13.02 21.20 30.12
CA PRO A 632 -13.40 22.43 30.80
C PRO A 632 -12.39 22.85 31.89
N ASN A 633 -11.66 21.90 32.49
CA ASN A 633 -10.74 22.15 33.60
C ASN A 633 -9.46 22.95 33.28
N ARG A 634 -8.92 22.94 32.05
CA ARG A 634 -7.73 23.76 31.73
C ARG A 634 -8.04 25.24 31.45
N ARG A 635 -9.30 25.57 31.15
CA ARG A 635 -9.76 26.98 31.05
C ARG A 635 -9.60 27.72 32.38
N ALA A 636 -9.75 27.02 33.51
CA ALA A 636 -9.57 27.58 34.85
C ALA A 636 -8.08 27.83 35.18
N GLN A 637 -7.17 26.97 34.69
CA GLN A 637 -5.74 27.08 34.95
C GLN A 637 -5.10 28.23 34.15
N VAL A 638 -5.46 28.38 32.87
CA VAL A 638 -5.05 29.54 32.05
C VAL A 638 -5.64 30.85 32.60
N ARG A 639 -6.87 30.81 33.15
CA ARG A 639 -7.47 31.94 33.90
C ARG A 639 -6.60 32.38 35.07
N ARG A 640 -6.08 31.43 35.87
CA ARG A 640 -5.24 31.72 37.04
C ARG A 640 -3.87 32.29 36.66
N VAL A 641 -3.27 31.81 35.55
CA VAL A 641 -1.98 32.32 35.08
C VAL A 641 -2.11 33.71 34.44
N ALA A 642 -3.12 33.93 33.61
CA ALA A 642 -3.37 35.24 32.99
C ALA A 642 -3.78 36.32 34.01
N ALA A 643 -4.55 35.94 35.04
CA ALA A 643 -4.90 36.84 36.15
C ALA A 643 -3.69 37.18 37.03
N ARG A 644 -2.72 36.26 37.18
CA ARG A 644 -1.45 36.51 37.89
C ARG A 644 -0.47 37.38 37.12
N ALA A 645 -0.60 37.47 35.79
CA ALA A 645 0.32 38.20 34.92
C ALA A 645 -0.15 39.63 34.55
N GLY A 646 -1.27 40.11 35.10
CA GLY A 646 -1.75 41.47 34.88
C GLY A 646 -2.12 41.83 33.43
N VAL A 647 -2.24 40.85 32.53
CA VAL A 647 -2.51 41.10 31.10
C VAL A 647 -3.98 41.52 30.93
N PRO A 648 -4.28 42.71 30.37
CA PRO A 648 -5.66 43.14 30.13
C PRO A 648 -6.39 42.13 29.23
N GLY A 649 -7.61 41.77 29.62
CA GLY A 649 -8.38 40.76 28.94
C GLY A 649 -8.88 41.23 27.57
N LEU A 650 -8.55 40.50 26.50
CA LEU A 650 -9.17 40.64 25.18
C LEU A 650 -10.72 40.67 25.30
N PRO A 651 -11.42 41.60 24.61
CA PRO A 651 -12.87 41.73 24.67
C PRO A 651 -13.59 40.40 24.47
N GLY A 652 -14.65 40.13 25.26
CA GLY A 652 -15.35 38.83 25.30
C GLY A 652 -15.87 38.33 23.93
N LEU A 653 -16.16 39.25 23.01
CA LEU A 653 -16.56 38.99 21.63
C LEU A 653 -15.41 38.46 20.76
N LEU A 654 -14.23 39.09 20.85
CA LEU A 654 -12.98 38.63 20.19
C LEU A 654 -12.55 37.28 20.75
N ARG A 655 -12.74 37.04 22.05
CA ARG A 655 -12.35 35.78 22.71
C ARG A 655 -13.22 34.58 22.33
N ARG A 656 -14.52 34.80 22.03
CA ARG A 656 -15.42 33.76 21.49
C ARG A 656 -15.21 33.52 20.00
N ARG A 657 -14.85 34.55 19.22
CA ARG A 657 -14.64 34.47 17.77
C ARG A 657 -13.19 34.15 17.35
N ALA A 658 -12.20 34.30 18.23
CA ALA A 658 -10.78 34.02 17.97
C ALA A 658 -10.51 32.66 17.28
N PRO A 659 -11.06 31.51 17.71
CA PRO A 659 -10.80 30.24 17.02
C PRO A 659 -11.43 30.16 15.62
N LEU A 660 -12.50 30.93 15.35
CA LEU A 660 -13.12 31.07 14.03
C LEU A 660 -12.29 32.00 13.13
N VAL A 661 -11.81 33.13 13.66
CA VAL A 661 -10.98 34.11 12.94
C VAL A 661 -9.62 33.49 12.58
N VAL A 662 -8.95 32.86 13.55
CA VAL A 662 -7.68 32.14 13.31
C VAL A 662 -7.91 31.02 12.30
N GLY A 663 -9.01 30.26 12.42
CA GLY A 663 -9.31 29.21 11.46
C GLY A 663 -9.57 29.72 10.03
N ALA A 664 -10.28 30.84 9.89
CA ALA A 664 -10.50 31.48 8.60
C ALA A 664 -9.18 32.04 8.02
N ALA A 665 -8.36 32.69 8.84
CA ALA A 665 -7.04 33.20 8.42
C ALA A 665 -6.12 32.07 7.97
N THR A 666 -6.06 30.95 8.68
CA THR A 666 -5.27 29.78 8.29
C THR A 666 -5.75 29.17 6.97
N LEU A 667 -7.07 29.09 6.74
CA LEU A 667 -7.61 28.62 5.45
C LEU A 667 -7.31 29.59 4.31
N LEU A 668 -7.37 30.90 4.56
CA LEU A 668 -7.01 31.92 3.57
C LEU A 668 -5.51 31.85 3.23
N MET A 669 -4.63 31.66 4.21
CA MET A 669 -3.19 31.51 3.99
C MET A 669 -2.86 30.31 3.10
N VAL A 670 -3.42 29.13 3.42
CA VAL A 670 -3.23 27.92 2.59
C VAL A 670 -3.88 28.08 1.22
N GLY A 671 -5.04 28.74 1.13
CA GLY A 671 -5.70 29.01 -0.15
C GLY A 671 -4.94 30.00 -1.03
N PHE A 672 -4.27 30.99 -0.44
CA PHE A 672 -3.46 31.99 -1.15
C PHE A 672 -2.16 31.40 -1.72
N ALA A 673 -1.64 30.32 -1.15
CA ALA A 673 -0.47 29.62 -1.69
C ALA A 673 -0.73 29.14 -3.13
N LEU A 674 -1.93 28.64 -3.44
CA LEU A 674 -2.28 28.10 -4.76
C LEU A 674 -1.99 29.05 -5.95
N PRO A 675 -2.57 30.27 -6.01
CA PRO A 675 -2.31 31.19 -7.12
C PRO A 675 -0.86 31.71 -7.13
N VAL A 676 -0.25 31.91 -5.97
CA VAL A 676 1.16 32.35 -5.88
C VAL A 676 2.08 31.28 -6.44
N SER A 677 1.94 30.04 -5.99
CA SER A 677 2.73 28.92 -6.51
C SER A 677 2.46 28.69 -7.98
N ALA A 678 1.21 28.79 -8.45
CA ALA A 678 0.90 28.63 -9.87
C ALA A 678 1.63 29.66 -10.73
N TYR A 679 1.64 30.92 -10.30
CA TYR A 679 2.32 32.01 -11.02
C TYR A 679 3.85 31.89 -10.93
N GLU A 680 4.38 31.75 -9.73
CA GLU A 680 5.83 31.75 -9.50
C GLU A 680 6.53 30.46 -9.94
N MET A 681 5.82 29.32 -10.00
CA MET A 681 6.38 28.11 -10.59
C MET A 681 6.60 28.23 -12.10
N MET A 682 5.98 29.21 -12.77
CA MET A 682 6.29 29.56 -14.17
C MET A 682 7.58 30.38 -14.31
N SER A 683 8.16 30.87 -13.21
CA SER A 683 9.37 31.69 -13.20
C SER A 683 10.65 30.84 -13.33
N PRO A 684 11.46 31.03 -14.38
CA PRO A 684 12.73 30.32 -14.52
C PRO A 684 13.76 30.67 -13.44
N ALA A 685 13.62 31.83 -12.80
CA ALA A 685 14.58 32.34 -11.81
C ALA A 685 14.67 31.43 -10.56
N PHE A 686 13.56 30.79 -10.18
CA PHE A 686 13.48 29.93 -9.01
C PHE A 686 13.22 28.46 -9.36
N ASN A 687 12.85 28.18 -10.62
CA ASN A 687 12.51 26.84 -11.08
C ASN A 687 12.93 26.62 -12.54
N PRO A 688 14.23 26.61 -12.86
CA PRO A 688 14.69 26.57 -14.24
C PRO A 688 14.21 25.31 -14.98
N SER A 689 14.19 24.16 -14.31
CA SER A 689 13.84 22.88 -14.94
C SER A 689 12.33 22.67 -15.09
N GLU A 690 11.53 22.92 -14.04
CA GLU A 690 10.08 22.62 -14.11
C GLU A 690 9.26 23.80 -14.66
N SER A 691 9.78 25.03 -14.67
CA SER A 691 9.07 26.17 -15.30
C SER A 691 8.89 25.98 -16.80
N VAL A 692 9.80 25.27 -17.47
CA VAL A 692 9.69 24.89 -18.88
C VAL A 692 8.46 23.99 -19.07
N VAL A 693 8.32 22.99 -18.20
CA VAL A 693 7.21 22.04 -18.22
C VAL A 693 5.87 22.74 -18.00
N ILE A 694 5.81 23.64 -17.03
CA ILE A 694 4.58 24.30 -16.63
C ILE A 694 4.16 25.33 -17.69
N ARG A 695 5.10 26.14 -18.21
CA ARG A 695 4.81 27.09 -19.30
C ARG A 695 4.36 26.38 -20.56
N ALA A 696 4.85 25.18 -20.81
CA ALA A 696 4.41 24.38 -21.93
C ALA A 696 2.93 23.98 -21.85
N SER A 697 2.47 23.61 -20.65
CA SER A 697 1.08 23.21 -20.43
C SER A 697 0.05 24.33 -20.66
N VAL A 698 0.50 25.59 -20.69
CA VAL A 698 -0.33 26.77 -20.95
C VAL A 698 -0.04 27.43 -22.31
N GLY A 699 0.71 26.76 -23.20
CA GLY A 699 1.03 27.28 -24.53
C GLY A 699 1.98 28.49 -24.52
N ALA A 700 2.70 28.72 -23.42
CA ALA A 700 3.58 29.86 -23.22
C ALA A 700 5.08 29.52 -23.48
N GLN A 701 5.37 28.38 -24.12
CA GLN A 701 6.74 27.94 -24.39
C GLN A 701 7.37 28.60 -25.63
N THR A 702 8.66 28.91 -25.52
CA THR A 702 9.50 29.35 -26.66
C THR A 702 9.84 28.18 -27.60
N PRO A 703 10.25 28.44 -28.86
CA PRO A 703 10.68 27.37 -29.78
C PRO A 703 11.85 26.52 -29.25
N ALA A 704 12.80 27.13 -28.52
CA ALA A 704 13.90 26.43 -27.88
C ALA A 704 13.38 25.50 -26.76
N GLU A 705 12.48 25.98 -25.91
CA GLU A 705 11.85 25.17 -24.86
C GLU A 705 11.05 23.99 -25.44
N ARG A 706 10.35 24.19 -26.58
CA ARG A 706 9.63 23.12 -27.27
C ARG A 706 10.58 22.03 -27.80
N LYS A 707 11.79 22.40 -28.25
CA LYS A 707 12.82 21.43 -28.66
C LYS A 707 13.42 20.71 -27.43
N ALA A 708 13.67 21.43 -26.34
CA ALA A 708 14.14 20.86 -25.06
C ALA A 708 13.15 19.85 -24.44
N MET A 709 11.85 20.00 -24.71
CA MET A 709 10.81 19.07 -24.24
C MET A 709 10.77 17.75 -25.01
N GLN A 710 11.25 17.72 -26.26
CA GLN A 710 11.26 16.52 -27.11
C GLN A 710 12.50 15.66 -26.83
N ARG A 711 12.67 15.28 -25.56
CA ARG A 711 13.82 14.49 -25.08
C ARG A 711 13.89 13.11 -25.76
N PHE A 712 15.11 12.60 -25.88
CA PHE A 712 15.42 11.26 -26.37
C PHE A 712 15.08 10.96 -27.85
N ARG A 713 14.92 12.01 -28.68
CA ARG A 713 14.69 11.84 -30.12
C ARG A 713 15.85 11.16 -30.83
N THR A 714 17.07 11.57 -30.50
CA THR A 714 18.29 11.00 -31.07
C THR A 714 18.37 9.51 -30.75
N GLU A 715 18.08 9.13 -29.50
CA GLU A 715 18.13 7.77 -28.99
C GLU A 715 17.04 6.88 -29.62
N ARG A 716 15.84 7.43 -29.86
CA ARG A 716 14.79 6.76 -30.63
C ARG A 716 15.22 6.50 -32.07
N GLN A 717 15.90 7.45 -32.70
CA GLN A 717 16.43 7.28 -34.05
C GLN A 717 17.53 6.20 -34.08
N ILE A 718 18.47 6.23 -33.12
CA ILE A 718 19.52 5.22 -32.99
C ILE A 718 18.91 3.82 -32.82
N ALA A 719 17.91 3.68 -31.96
CA ALA A 719 17.20 2.42 -31.75
C ALA A 719 16.58 1.89 -33.05
N ALA A 720 15.88 2.75 -33.80
CA ALA A 720 15.25 2.37 -35.08
C ALA A 720 16.29 1.97 -36.15
N ASP A 721 17.41 2.69 -36.24
CA ASP A 721 18.48 2.39 -37.18
C ASP A 721 19.17 1.04 -36.86
N LEU A 722 19.33 0.71 -35.59
CA LEU A 722 19.89 -0.57 -35.15
C LEU A 722 18.89 -1.73 -35.31
N ASP A 723 17.61 -1.51 -35.02
CA ASP A 723 16.56 -2.49 -35.24
C ASP A 723 16.45 -2.91 -36.71
N ALA A 724 16.68 -1.97 -37.64
CA ALA A 724 16.68 -2.24 -39.08
C ALA A 724 17.81 -3.19 -39.54
N LEU A 725 18.83 -3.42 -38.71
CA LEU A 725 19.93 -4.34 -39.00
C LEU A 725 19.64 -5.79 -38.56
N GLU A 726 18.54 -6.04 -37.84
CA GLU A 726 18.11 -7.38 -37.39
C GLU A 726 19.23 -8.18 -36.68
N LEU A 727 19.93 -7.52 -35.76
CA LEU A 727 21.14 -8.08 -35.13
C LEU A 727 20.85 -9.21 -34.12
N PRO A 728 21.75 -10.20 -33.99
CA PRO A 728 21.70 -11.19 -32.92
C PRO A 728 21.80 -10.57 -31.51
N PRO A 729 21.46 -11.33 -30.45
CA PRO A 729 21.58 -10.86 -29.07
C PRO A 729 23.02 -10.48 -28.70
N GLY A 730 23.20 -9.35 -28.01
CA GLY A 730 24.50 -8.87 -27.50
C GLY A 730 25.46 -8.28 -28.53
N THR A 731 25.04 -8.11 -29.79
CA THR A 731 25.89 -7.60 -30.87
C THR A 731 26.22 -6.11 -30.77
N VAL A 732 25.44 -5.33 -30.00
CA VAL A 732 25.67 -3.89 -29.78
C VAL A 732 26.07 -3.64 -28.32
N LEU A 733 27.30 -3.16 -28.09
CA LEU A 733 27.76 -2.74 -26.78
C LEU A 733 27.35 -1.28 -26.51
N VAL A 734 26.66 -1.04 -25.39
CA VAL A 734 26.23 0.31 -24.97
C VAL A 734 26.19 0.42 -23.44
N ASP A 735 26.64 1.54 -22.89
CA ASP A 735 26.39 1.88 -21.48
C ASP A 735 24.95 2.37 -21.31
N ASP A 736 24.14 1.65 -20.54
CA ASP A 736 22.76 2.00 -20.24
C ASP A 736 22.61 2.99 -19.06
N PHE A 737 23.68 3.66 -18.61
CA PHE A 737 23.57 4.84 -17.75
C PHE A 737 23.12 6.07 -18.53
N LEU A 738 23.78 6.38 -19.65
CA LEU A 738 23.36 7.45 -20.57
C LEU A 738 22.52 6.90 -21.72
N GLY A 739 22.85 5.70 -22.18
CA GLY A 739 22.22 5.07 -23.33
C GLY A 739 20.90 4.36 -23.03
N PHE A 740 20.36 4.41 -21.80
CA PHE A 740 19.15 3.63 -21.42
C PHE A 740 17.96 3.82 -22.36
N ALA A 741 17.83 5.00 -22.95
CA ALA A 741 16.76 5.32 -23.89
C ALA A 741 16.87 4.51 -25.19
N VAL A 742 18.07 4.10 -25.61
CA VAL A 742 18.27 3.33 -26.85
C VAL A 742 17.68 1.92 -26.71
N PRO A 743 18.09 1.07 -25.75
CA PRO A 743 17.46 -0.24 -25.58
C PRO A 743 15.96 -0.16 -25.21
N LEU A 744 15.52 0.89 -24.52
CA LEU A 744 14.10 1.06 -24.16
C LEU A 744 13.20 1.30 -25.40
N ASN A 745 13.69 1.99 -26.42
CA ASN A 745 12.90 2.28 -27.63
C ASN A 745 13.11 1.25 -28.75
N SER A 746 13.99 0.28 -28.56
CA SER A 746 14.25 -0.78 -29.55
C SER A 746 13.16 -1.85 -29.52
N GLN A 747 12.79 -2.34 -30.70
CA GLN A 747 11.92 -3.49 -30.88
C GLN A 747 12.62 -4.82 -30.59
N ASN A 748 13.96 -4.85 -30.65
CA ASN A 748 14.79 -6.00 -30.30
C ASN A 748 15.79 -5.64 -29.17
N PRO A 749 15.32 -5.44 -27.92
CA PRO A 749 16.17 -5.01 -26.81
C PRO A 749 17.27 -6.02 -26.42
N ARG A 750 17.19 -7.26 -26.90
CA ARG A 750 18.20 -8.30 -26.62
C ARG A 750 19.48 -8.13 -27.43
N GLN A 751 19.46 -7.35 -28.51
CA GLN A 751 20.64 -7.06 -29.32
C GLN A 751 21.71 -6.25 -28.57
N PHE A 752 21.34 -5.63 -27.44
CA PHE A 752 22.24 -4.81 -26.64
C PHE A 752 22.89 -5.61 -25.52
N ALA A 753 24.21 -5.47 -25.39
CA ALA A 753 24.96 -5.80 -24.18
C ALA A 753 25.08 -4.52 -23.34
N ILE A 754 24.47 -4.52 -22.15
CA ILE A 754 24.28 -3.33 -21.29
C ILE A 754 24.93 -3.49 -19.92
N THR A 755 25.20 -2.39 -19.20
CA THR A 755 25.96 -2.44 -17.92
C THR A 755 25.30 -3.29 -16.85
N SER A 756 23.99 -3.49 -16.96
CA SER A 756 23.20 -4.30 -16.04
C SER A 756 23.31 -5.81 -16.29
N ASP A 757 23.90 -6.26 -17.40
CA ASP A 757 24.09 -7.68 -17.68
C ASP A 757 25.23 -8.25 -16.80
N ARG A 758 25.08 -9.50 -16.32
CA ARG A 758 26.07 -10.10 -15.41
C ARG A 758 27.45 -10.31 -16.04
N ASP A 759 27.50 -10.49 -17.36
CA ASP A 759 28.72 -10.67 -18.15
C ASP A 759 29.27 -9.35 -18.71
N PHE A 760 28.65 -8.21 -18.43
CA PHE A 760 29.02 -6.92 -19.06
C PHE A 760 30.50 -6.57 -18.89
N GLN A 761 31.09 -6.78 -17.71
CA GLN A 761 32.51 -6.48 -17.49
C GLN A 761 33.43 -7.36 -18.34
N ALA A 762 33.05 -8.62 -18.60
CA ALA A 762 33.79 -9.49 -19.50
C ALA A 762 33.64 -9.03 -20.95
N VAL A 763 32.42 -8.69 -21.37
CA VAL A 763 32.12 -8.15 -22.71
C VAL A 763 32.84 -6.81 -22.96
N LEU A 764 32.91 -5.94 -21.96
CA LEU A 764 33.60 -4.65 -22.04
C LEU A 764 35.12 -4.81 -22.10
N ALA A 765 35.68 -5.84 -21.46
CA ALA A 765 37.11 -6.10 -21.48
C ALA A 765 37.59 -6.67 -22.83
N ASP A 766 36.79 -7.53 -23.45
CA ASP A 766 37.04 -8.11 -24.77
C ASP A 766 35.76 -8.12 -25.65
N PRO A 767 35.43 -6.99 -26.30
CA PRO A 767 34.26 -6.91 -27.16
C PRO A 767 34.31 -7.85 -28.37
N GLY A 768 35.51 -8.04 -28.96
CA GLY A 768 35.70 -8.88 -30.15
C GLY A 768 35.41 -10.35 -29.88
N GLY A 769 35.96 -10.90 -28.80
CA GLY A 769 35.70 -12.26 -28.35
C GLY A 769 34.25 -12.51 -27.89
N ALA A 770 33.53 -11.45 -27.48
CA ALA A 770 32.15 -11.52 -26.99
C ALA A 770 31.07 -11.42 -28.08
N SER A 771 31.43 -11.57 -29.37
CA SER A 771 30.51 -11.43 -30.51
C SER A 771 29.85 -10.04 -30.63
N VAL A 772 30.45 -9.02 -30.02
CA VAL A 772 30.07 -7.62 -30.26
C VAL A 772 30.53 -7.26 -31.67
N ARG A 773 29.67 -6.60 -32.43
CA ARG A 773 30.02 -6.04 -33.75
C ARG A 773 30.03 -4.52 -33.71
N TYR A 774 29.11 -3.93 -32.95
CA TYR A 774 28.95 -2.48 -32.88
C TYR A 774 29.15 -1.97 -31.47
N VAL A 775 29.76 -0.79 -31.35
CA VAL A 775 29.91 -0.07 -30.09
C VAL A 775 29.29 1.32 -30.23
N LEU A 776 28.28 1.61 -29.42
CA LEU A 776 27.63 2.91 -29.38
C LEU A 776 28.21 3.74 -28.25
N VAL A 777 28.76 4.90 -28.59
CA VAL A 777 29.54 5.73 -27.66
C VAL A 777 29.04 7.18 -27.68
N PRO A 778 28.74 7.76 -26.51
CA PRO A 778 28.40 9.18 -26.42
C PRO A 778 29.65 10.05 -26.45
N GLU A 779 29.47 11.33 -26.80
CA GLU A 779 30.56 12.31 -26.72
C GLU A 779 31.14 12.38 -25.29
N PRO A 780 32.48 12.29 -25.11
CA PRO A 780 33.14 12.26 -23.81
C PRO A 780 33.24 13.66 -23.19
N THR A 781 32.12 14.39 -23.14
CA THR A 781 31.98 15.69 -22.49
C THR A 781 30.89 15.63 -21.43
N ASN A 782 31.03 16.41 -20.35
CA ASN A 782 30.10 16.42 -19.22
C ASN A 782 29.80 14.99 -18.71
N LEU A 783 28.53 14.57 -18.71
CA LEU A 783 28.11 13.25 -18.24
C LEU A 783 28.69 12.11 -19.08
N GLY A 784 29.05 12.34 -20.35
CA GLY A 784 29.68 11.34 -21.21
C GLY A 784 31.06 10.88 -20.72
N LEU A 785 31.69 11.63 -19.80
CA LEU A 785 32.90 11.20 -19.10
C LEU A 785 32.66 10.05 -18.11
N LEU A 786 31.41 9.85 -17.67
CA LEU A 786 31.04 8.77 -16.75
C LEU A 786 30.72 7.45 -17.47
N ASP A 787 30.55 7.50 -18.79
CA ASP A 787 30.25 6.35 -19.64
C ASP A 787 31.34 5.27 -19.51
N ALA A 788 30.92 4.02 -19.30
CA ALA A 788 31.79 2.88 -19.06
C ALA A 788 32.70 2.58 -20.26
N VAL A 789 32.18 2.75 -21.49
CA VAL A 789 32.95 2.54 -22.72
C VAL A 789 33.98 3.66 -22.89
N ASN A 790 33.60 4.92 -22.67
CA ASN A 790 34.54 6.04 -22.72
C ASN A 790 35.64 5.93 -21.65
N ARG A 791 35.32 5.41 -20.45
CA ARG A 791 36.31 5.19 -19.39
C ARG A 791 37.29 4.06 -19.73
N GLN A 792 36.81 2.96 -20.32
CA GLN A 792 37.65 1.84 -20.72
C GLN A 792 38.48 2.15 -21.97
N TYR A 793 37.90 2.84 -22.94
CA TYR A 793 38.51 3.15 -24.24
C TYR A 793 38.47 4.66 -24.55
N PRO A 794 39.31 5.49 -23.91
CA PRO A 794 39.26 6.96 -24.05
C PRO A 794 39.48 7.51 -25.47
N LYS A 795 40.14 6.72 -26.34
CA LYS A 795 40.41 7.09 -27.74
C LYS A 795 39.33 6.61 -28.72
N LEU A 796 38.37 5.80 -28.28
CA LEU A 796 37.36 5.19 -29.15
C LEU A 796 36.50 6.26 -29.81
N TYR A 797 35.99 7.22 -29.04
CA TYR A 797 35.15 8.29 -29.58
C TYR A 797 35.88 9.17 -30.60
N ALA A 798 37.16 9.47 -30.38
CA ALA A 798 37.93 10.40 -31.21
C ALA A 798 38.42 9.78 -32.53
N SER A 799 38.89 8.54 -32.52
CA SER A 799 39.55 7.92 -33.67
C SER A 799 39.26 6.43 -33.86
N GLY A 800 38.24 5.88 -33.18
CA GLY A 800 37.98 4.43 -33.18
C GLY A 800 39.00 3.60 -32.38
N GLY A 801 39.96 4.25 -31.70
CA GLY A 801 40.96 3.58 -30.86
C GLY A 801 41.89 2.58 -31.57
N GLY A 802 41.86 2.50 -32.90
CA GLY A 802 42.56 1.45 -33.67
C GLY A 802 41.88 0.07 -33.62
N MET A 803 40.74 -0.05 -32.94
CA MET A 803 39.97 -1.29 -32.79
C MET A 803 38.65 -1.28 -33.57
N ALA A 804 38.20 -0.11 -34.03
CA ALA A 804 36.90 0.06 -34.65
C ALA A 804 36.89 1.16 -35.72
N THR A 805 35.98 1.05 -36.69
CA THR A 805 35.74 2.05 -37.74
C THR A 805 34.42 2.78 -37.52
N LEU A 806 34.40 4.10 -37.71
CA LEU A 806 33.19 4.90 -37.57
C LEU A 806 32.18 4.53 -38.66
N VAL A 807 30.98 4.12 -38.26
CA VAL A 807 29.87 3.78 -39.16
C VAL A 807 28.96 4.98 -39.35
N LYS A 808 28.57 5.61 -38.24
CA LYS A 808 27.59 6.69 -38.25
C LYS A 808 27.77 7.63 -37.08
N GLU A 809 27.54 8.91 -37.33
CA GLU A 809 27.47 9.96 -36.32
C GLU A 809 26.04 10.48 -36.23
N TYR A 810 25.55 10.62 -35.01
CA TYR A 810 24.21 11.12 -34.71
C TYR A 810 24.36 12.46 -34.00
N ALA A 811 23.94 13.53 -34.68
CA ALA A 811 23.86 14.86 -34.07
C ALA A 811 22.68 14.91 -33.08
N ASN A 812 22.88 15.53 -31.91
CA ASN A 812 21.82 15.62 -30.93
C ASN A 812 20.67 16.52 -31.43
N GLN A 813 19.48 15.92 -31.48
CA GLN A 813 18.24 16.59 -31.86
C GLN A 813 17.50 17.16 -30.65
N SER A 814 18.01 16.94 -29.43
CA SER A 814 17.48 17.42 -28.16
C SER A 814 18.47 18.35 -27.45
N ASP A 815 18.02 19.10 -26.44
CA ASP A 815 18.89 19.98 -25.64
C ASP A 815 19.47 19.26 -24.40
N VAL A 816 19.37 17.93 -24.35
CA VAL A 816 19.85 17.11 -23.22
C VAL A 816 21.15 16.41 -23.62
N PRO A 817 22.23 16.47 -22.82
CA PRO A 817 23.46 15.71 -23.08
C PRO A 817 23.19 14.19 -23.19
N PRO A 818 24.00 13.46 -23.97
CA PRO A 818 25.22 13.90 -24.67
C PRO A 818 24.92 14.68 -25.96
N ALA A 819 25.82 15.56 -26.38
CA ALA A 819 25.60 16.42 -27.55
C ALA A 819 25.78 15.67 -28.89
N HIS A 820 26.48 14.54 -28.90
CA HIS A 820 26.64 13.69 -30.07
C HIS A 820 26.77 12.22 -29.67
N TRP A 821 26.32 11.32 -30.54
CA TRP A 821 26.56 9.88 -30.43
C TRP A 821 27.30 9.38 -31.66
N ARG A 822 28.18 8.39 -31.48
CA ARG A 822 28.89 7.73 -32.58
C ARG A 822 28.71 6.22 -32.49
N LEU A 823 28.40 5.60 -33.62
CA LEU A 823 28.34 4.16 -33.78
C LEU A 823 29.60 3.70 -34.50
N TYR A 824 30.33 2.80 -33.85
CA TYR A 824 31.54 2.18 -34.37
C TYR A 824 31.30 0.71 -34.68
N GLU A 825 31.90 0.19 -35.74
CA GLU A 825 31.97 -1.24 -36.06
C GLU A 825 33.37 -1.75 -35.70
N LEU A 826 33.45 -2.83 -34.92
CA LEU A 826 34.73 -3.43 -34.55
C LEU A 826 35.42 -4.00 -35.78
N LEU A 827 36.74 -3.82 -35.83
CA LEU A 827 37.56 -4.45 -36.85
C LEU A 827 37.57 -5.97 -36.62
N PRO A 828 37.56 -6.79 -37.68
CA PRO A 828 37.78 -8.23 -37.55
C PRO A 828 39.11 -8.46 -36.82
N GLU A 829 39.16 -9.37 -35.86
CA GLU A 829 40.43 -9.77 -35.26
C GLU A 829 41.37 -10.21 -36.38
N THR A 830 42.44 -9.46 -36.61
CA THR A 830 43.56 -9.95 -37.41
C THR A 830 44.18 -11.08 -36.61
N GLY A 831 43.79 -12.32 -36.93
CA GLY A 831 44.39 -13.51 -36.34
C GLY A 831 45.91 -13.41 -36.39
N GLY A 832 46.51 -13.34 -35.21
CA GLY A 832 47.95 -13.36 -34.98
C GLY A 832 48.30 -14.54 -34.09
#